data_AF-A0A920CZD8-F1
#
_entry.id   AF-A0A920CZD8-F1
#
_cell.length_a   1.000
_cell.length_b   1.000
_cell.length_c   1.000
_cell.angle_alpha   90.00
_cell.angle_beta   90.00
_cell.angle_gamma   90.00
#
_symmetry.space_group_name_H-M   'P 1'
#
loop_
_entity.id
_entity.type
_entity.pdbx_description
1 polymer ?
#
loop_
_entity_poly.entity_id
_entity_poly.type
_entity_poly.pdbx_seq_one_letter_code
_entity_poly.pdbx_strand_id
1 'polypeptide(L)'
;METAHENLVPVPVVPTVDKSKLEAKSEEIDEAISTGELKEEAYTEASWQALEEALTEAKAVLADPTATQEEVNAALEALETAHENLVPVPVVPTVDKSKLEAKSEEIDEAISTGELKEEAYTEASWQALEEALTEAKAVLADPTATQEEVNAALEALETAHENLVPVPVVPTVDKSKLEAKSEEVDEAISTGELKEEAYTEASWQALEEALTEAKAVLADANATQKQVDDALAALTDAHENLVPVPTVPAVDKSKLQAKSDEIDKAIEAGTLKGSDYTVDSWKALQDAQAAAKAVLADANATQKQVDDALAALTDAHEKLVPVPTAPAVDKSKLQAKADEIDKAIEAGTLKGSDYTADSWKALQDAQAAAKAVLADADATQAEVDSALAALTDAHAKLVKEPTVPEVVNKEALQAKSDEIDEAIEAGTLKGSEYTVDSWRALQAAQAAAKAVLADPNATQAEVDSALAALLDAYAKLVKAPTSPGNGGGTVPTPVPTPTPESPIISTVDDSKVPFASATTVQSGDRTQITVKVDRDKLSGILNESKGQKLGIQVPGSGDVDIQGLTVEDLKKLADTGSSLNIEDLLAIYPIPTDQLKLNEIVSQFGDTPLSEIAVNINIKRSTEALANLAKEQVAAKGYELLVHPVEIDLTFAHNGQTNQADLLAGYAVKYIALPEGIDPNRITTGVVIKPDGTVFHVPTVVTKLNNRYFAQINDLRSYGTYSVIWNPRDLDDVKTHWAKESVNNMAARLVIEGTGNNNFTPDRVITRSEFAVFVVKGLGLMHLDVEQNKFHDVSSATWFHDAVTIANDFGIVLGYNDGAFHGDLEITREQGMAMIYRSFQLINPEASMSEDQINAVLATYGDADKVAPWAKEAVAMLISQGITEGKSEQLLDPKGKMTRAEAAALIQRLLKATQLID
;
A
#
# COMPACT_ATOMS: atom_id res chain seq x y z
N MET A 1 38.92 76.85 106.24
CA MET A 1 40.30 76.37 106.41
C MET A 1 40.39 75.16 105.52
N GLU A 2 41.20 75.07 104.47
CA GLU A 2 42.55 75.59 104.25
C GLU A 2 42.88 75.46 102.75
N THR A 3 43.54 76.48 102.20
CA THR A 3 44.62 76.45 101.19
C THR A 3 44.63 75.45 100.00
N ALA A 4 44.85 76.08 98.82
CA ALA A 4 45.90 75.79 97.83
C ALA A 4 45.57 75.02 96.53
N HIS A 5 45.91 75.72 95.44
CA HIS A 5 46.17 75.29 94.07
C HIS A 5 47.26 74.21 93.96
N GLU A 6 47.14 73.28 93.00
CA GLU A 6 48.02 73.19 91.80
C GLU A 6 47.65 72.04 90.84
N ASN A 7 47.73 72.36 89.54
CA ASN A 7 48.03 71.54 88.36
C ASN A 7 47.23 70.26 88.04
N LEU A 8 46.24 70.42 87.14
CA LEU A 8 45.64 69.33 86.34
C LEU A 8 46.28 69.26 84.95
N VAL A 9 46.82 68.08 84.64
CA VAL A 9 47.26 67.58 83.33
C VAL A 9 46.03 67.38 82.42
N PRO A 10 46.11 67.61 81.09
CA PRO A 10 44.95 67.52 80.19
C PRO A 10 44.44 66.08 80.04
N VAL A 11 43.14 65.89 80.23
CA VAL A 11 42.39 64.69 79.86
C VAL A 11 41.93 64.88 78.40
N PRO A 12 42.06 63.87 77.52
CA PRO A 12 41.77 64.02 76.10
C PRO A 12 40.30 64.39 75.85
N VAL A 13 40.11 65.36 74.96
CA VAL A 13 38.82 65.78 74.40
C VAL A 13 38.23 64.58 73.63
N VAL A 14 37.16 63.99 74.14
CA VAL A 14 36.35 63.05 73.36
C VAL A 14 35.73 63.87 72.22
N PRO A 15 35.94 63.53 70.95
CA PRO A 15 35.35 64.28 69.84
C PRO A 15 33.82 64.27 70.01
N THR A 16 33.21 65.45 70.01
CA THR A 16 31.76 65.60 69.98
C THR A 16 31.26 65.05 68.65
N VAL A 17 30.51 63.95 68.69
CA VAL A 17 29.89 63.32 67.51
C VAL A 17 28.72 64.17 67.05
N ASP A 18 28.70 64.53 65.77
CA ASP A 18 27.64 65.33 65.14
C ASP A 18 26.53 64.41 64.62
N LYS A 19 25.36 64.52 65.24
CA LYS A 19 24.15 63.73 64.93
C LYS A 19 23.08 64.50 64.17
N SER A 20 23.32 65.79 63.89
CA SER A 20 22.30 66.71 63.39
C SER A 20 21.66 66.26 62.07
N LYS A 21 22.45 65.63 61.18
CA LYS A 21 21.96 65.13 59.89
C LYS A 21 21.08 63.89 60.02
N LEU A 22 21.47 62.96 60.91
CA LEU A 22 20.67 61.76 61.20
C LEU A 22 19.34 62.13 61.85
N GLU A 23 19.38 63.11 62.76
CA GLU A 23 18.19 63.66 63.43
C GLU A 23 17.25 64.30 62.40
N ALA A 24 17.77 65.19 61.54
CA ALA A 24 16.97 65.83 60.50
C ALA A 24 16.33 64.82 59.54
N LYS A 25 17.05 63.77 59.12
CA LYS A 25 16.52 62.78 58.19
C LYS A 25 15.48 61.86 58.84
N SER A 26 15.68 61.47 60.09
CA SER A 26 14.69 60.71 60.86
C SER A 26 13.41 61.50 61.06
N GLU A 27 13.51 62.79 61.40
CA GLU A 27 12.35 63.67 61.58
C GLU A 27 11.59 63.92 60.26
N GLU A 28 12.31 64.11 59.14
CA GLU A 28 11.71 64.25 57.81
C GLU A 28 10.84 63.04 57.44
N ILE A 29 11.33 61.82 57.67
CA ILE A 29 10.61 60.59 57.34
C ILE A 29 9.43 60.37 58.31
N ASP A 30 9.61 60.61 59.61
CA ASP A 30 8.52 60.55 60.59
C ASP A 30 7.40 61.55 60.27
N GLU A 31 7.76 62.77 59.88
CA GLU A 31 6.80 63.80 59.48
C GLU A 31 6.04 63.34 58.24
N ALA A 32 6.74 62.88 57.19
CA ALA A 32 6.13 62.40 55.95
C ALA A 32 5.15 61.22 56.19
N ILE A 33 5.47 60.30 57.11
CA ILE A 33 4.57 59.21 57.52
C ILE A 33 3.35 59.78 58.26
N SER A 34 3.55 60.68 59.21
CA SER A 34 2.47 61.21 60.06
C SER A 34 1.49 62.13 59.31
N THR A 35 1.96 62.86 58.30
CA THR A 35 1.13 63.73 57.44
C THR A 35 0.45 62.94 56.32
N GLY A 36 0.86 61.69 56.09
CA GLY A 36 0.38 60.83 55.03
C GLY A 36 0.94 61.20 53.64
N GLU A 37 2.05 61.94 53.58
CA GLU A 37 2.84 62.13 52.36
C GLU A 37 3.56 60.83 51.96
N LEU A 38 3.94 60.03 52.96
CA LEU A 38 4.46 58.68 52.81
C LEU A 38 3.47 57.69 53.45
N LYS A 39 2.94 56.74 52.68
CA LYS A 39 1.90 55.81 53.14
C LYS A 39 2.32 54.36 52.95
N GLU A 40 2.17 53.55 53.99
CA GLU A 40 2.53 52.14 53.97
C GLU A 40 1.88 51.39 52.81
N GLU A 41 0.58 51.62 52.58
CA GLU A 41 -0.17 50.97 51.51
C GLU A 41 0.27 51.35 50.08
N ALA A 42 1.07 52.41 49.91
CA ALA A 42 1.55 52.85 48.60
C ALA A 42 2.82 52.11 48.15
N TYR A 43 3.47 51.35 49.04
CA TYR A 43 4.74 50.68 48.78
C TYR A 43 4.67 49.18 49.11
N THR A 44 5.58 48.39 48.52
CA THR A 44 5.62 46.95 48.79
C THR A 44 6.00 46.70 50.25
N GLU A 45 5.38 45.68 50.86
CA GLU A 45 5.59 45.30 52.27
C GLU A 45 7.09 45.15 52.60
N ALA A 46 7.85 44.48 51.72
CA ALA A 46 9.28 44.28 51.91
C ALA A 46 10.10 45.59 51.90
N SER A 47 9.79 46.54 51.01
CA SER A 47 10.50 47.82 50.96
C SER A 47 10.09 48.75 52.11
N TRP A 48 8.83 48.68 52.55
CA TRP A 48 8.34 49.46 53.67
C TRP A 48 8.94 48.99 55.00
N GLN A 49 8.97 47.66 55.21
CA GLN A 49 9.59 47.07 56.39
C GLN A 49 11.08 47.45 56.51
N ALA A 50 11.82 47.47 55.39
CA ALA A 50 13.21 47.91 55.39
C ALA A 50 13.40 49.37 55.82
N LEU A 51 12.47 50.27 55.45
CA LEU A 51 12.46 51.66 55.90
C LEU A 51 12.16 51.77 57.39
N GLU A 52 11.19 51.02 57.90
CA GLU A 52 10.82 51.04 59.33
C GLU A 52 11.96 50.52 60.22
N GLU A 53 12.66 49.46 59.79
CA GLU A 53 13.83 48.91 60.47
C GLU A 53 14.99 49.93 60.48
N ALA A 54 15.30 50.57 59.34
CA ALA A 54 16.34 51.59 59.26
C ALA A 54 16.02 52.83 60.11
N LEU A 55 14.75 53.26 60.14
CA LEU A 55 14.29 54.39 60.96
C LEU A 55 14.37 54.07 62.46
N THR A 56 14.10 52.82 62.84
CA THR A 56 14.24 52.35 64.22
C THR A 56 15.70 52.34 64.66
N GLU A 57 16.61 51.85 63.83
CA GLU A 57 18.05 51.84 64.11
C GLU A 57 18.62 53.25 64.19
N ALA A 58 18.22 54.14 63.27
CA ALA A 58 18.58 55.55 63.30
C ALA A 58 18.20 56.23 64.64
N LYS A 59 16.98 55.98 65.13
CA LYS A 59 16.51 56.49 66.42
C LYS A 59 17.29 55.92 67.61
N ALA A 60 17.68 54.64 67.54
CA ALA A 60 18.52 54.02 68.57
C ALA A 60 19.92 54.67 68.62
N VAL A 61 20.55 54.89 67.46
CA VAL A 61 21.84 55.58 67.34
C VAL A 61 21.75 57.03 67.80
N LEU A 62 20.65 57.74 67.52
CA LEU A 62 20.42 59.10 68.01
C LEU A 62 20.37 59.15 69.55
N ALA A 63 19.70 58.17 70.18
CA ALA A 63 19.53 58.10 71.62
C ALA A 63 20.79 57.68 72.41
N ASP A 64 21.77 57.04 71.78
CA ASP A 64 22.99 56.57 72.47
C ASP A 64 24.04 57.70 72.64
N PRO A 65 24.31 58.19 73.88
CA PRO A 65 25.29 59.26 74.10
C PRO A 65 26.75 58.83 73.83
N THR A 66 27.02 57.55 73.60
CA THR A 66 28.34 56.98 73.32
C THR A 66 28.57 56.62 71.85
N ALA A 67 27.56 56.75 70.99
CA ALA A 67 27.67 56.47 69.57
C ALA A 67 28.81 57.24 68.91
N THR A 68 29.60 56.55 68.09
CA THR A 68 30.72 57.08 67.32
C THR A 68 30.23 57.77 66.05
N GLN A 69 31.06 58.63 65.44
CA GLN A 69 30.70 59.28 64.17
C GLN A 69 30.52 58.28 63.02
N GLU A 70 31.22 57.15 63.07
CA GLU A 70 31.09 56.09 62.07
C GLU A 70 29.72 55.40 62.17
N GLU A 71 29.24 55.12 63.38
CA GLU A 71 27.89 54.57 63.61
C GLU A 71 26.78 55.54 63.20
N VAL A 72 26.96 56.84 63.48
CA VAL A 72 25.99 57.88 63.05
C VAL A 72 25.94 58.01 61.53
N ASN A 73 27.09 57.98 60.86
CA ASN A 73 27.14 58.05 59.40
C ASN A 73 26.55 56.79 58.76
N ALA A 74 26.83 55.60 59.33
CA ALA A 74 26.28 54.34 58.84
C ALA A 74 24.75 54.28 59.00
N ALA A 75 24.22 54.74 60.15
CA ALA A 75 22.78 54.83 60.36
C ALA A 75 22.10 55.84 59.42
N LEU A 76 22.75 56.97 59.12
CA LEU A 76 22.24 57.94 58.15
C LEU A 76 22.20 57.36 56.75
N GLU A 77 23.29 56.74 56.30
CA GLU A 77 23.37 56.11 54.97
C GLU A 77 22.35 54.98 54.83
N ALA A 78 22.17 54.15 55.87
CA ALA A 78 21.16 53.10 55.87
C ALA A 78 19.73 53.67 55.79
N LEU A 79 19.43 54.73 56.53
CA LEU A 79 18.11 55.37 56.51
C LEU A 79 17.83 56.07 55.18
N GLU A 80 18.80 56.79 54.62
CA GLU A 80 18.69 57.41 53.28
C GLU A 80 18.49 56.33 52.21
N THR A 81 19.28 55.26 52.26
CA THR A 81 19.19 54.14 51.31
C THR A 81 17.83 53.44 51.39
N ALA A 82 17.32 53.17 52.60
CA ALA A 82 16.02 52.51 52.75
C ALA A 82 14.88 53.40 52.25
N HIS A 83 14.96 54.71 52.48
CA HIS A 83 13.97 55.66 52.00
C HIS A 83 13.98 55.81 50.46
N GLU A 84 15.17 55.88 49.85
CA GLU A 84 15.32 55.95 48.38
C GLU A 84 14.89 54.65 47.67
N ASN A 85 15.01 53.50 48.35
CA ASN A 85 14.66 52.20 47.79
C ASN A 85 13.24 51.73 48.10
N LEU A 86 12.36 52.64 48.53
CA LEU A 86 10.94 52.36 48.59
C LEU A 86 10.41 51.98 47.20
N VAL A 87 9.78 50.80 47.11
CA VAL A 87 9.23 50.27 45.85
C VAL A 87 7.72 50.48 45.85
N PRO A 88 7.16 51.31 44.96
CA PRO A 88 5.71 51.54 44.94
C PRO A 88 4.95 50.27 44.53
N VAL A 89 3.77 50.04 45.12
CA VAL A 89 2.85 49.00 44.63
C VAL A 89 2.35 49.42 43.25
N PRO A 90 2.42 48.54 42.22
CA PRO A 90 1.93 48.88 40.88
C PRO A 90 0.43 49.21 40.93
N VAL A 91 0.07 50.39 40.44
CA VAL A 91 -1.33 50.81 40.33
C VAL A 91 -2.00 50.00 39.22
N VAL A 92 -2.95 49.12 39.57
CA VAL A 92 -3.79 48.45 38.57
C VAL A 92 -4.79 49.48 38.04
N PRO A 93 -4.80 49.82 36.74
CA PRO A 93 -5.82 50.71 36.18
C PRO A 93 -7.20 50.04 36.31
N THR A 94 -8.24 50.82 36.60
CA THR A 94 -9.63 50.33 36.57
C THR A 94 -10.00 49.88 35.16
N VAL A 95 -10.22 48.58 34.96
CA VAL A 95 -10.62 48.00 33.67
C VAL A 95 -12.13 48.17 33.48
N ASP A 96 -12.54 48.73 32.33
CA ASP A 96 -13.94 48.93 31.97
C ASP A 96 -14.49 47.68 31.27
N LYS A 97 -15.39 46.98 31.96
CA LYS A 97 -16.06 45.75 31.50
C LYS A 97 -17.48 45.97 30.98
N SER A 98 -17.99 47.20 31.06
CA SER A 98 -19.41 47.50 30.84
C SER A 98 -19.93 47.08 29.46
N LYS A 99 -19.11 47.18 28.42
CA LYS A 99 -19.49 46.80 27.05
C LYS A 99 -19.57 45.28 26.86
N LEU A 100 -18.61 44.55 27.43
CA LEU A 100 -18.60 43.08 27.40
C LEU A 100 -19.79 42.53 28.18
N GLU A 101 -20.09 43.12 29.34
CA GLU A 101 -21.25 42.78 30.16
C GLU A 101 -22.56 43.00 29.39
N ALA A 102 -22.74 44.19 28.80
CA ALA A 102 -23.92 44.50 28.02
C ALA A 102 -24.13 43.55 26.82
N LYS A 103 -23.06 43.18 26.10
CA LYS A 103 -23.18 42.28 24.95
C LYS A 103 -23.47 40.83 25.35
N SER A 104 -22.88 40.36 26.44
CA SER A 104 -23.19 39.04 27.01
C SER A 104 -24.66 38.96 27.45
N GLU A 105 -25.18 39.99 28.13
CA GLU A 105 -26.57 40.04 28.56
C GLU A 105 -27.55 40.09 27.38
N GLU A 106 -27.26 40.87 26.33
CA GLU A 106 -28.07 40.95 25.10
C GLU A 106 -28.25 39.55 24.47
N ILE A 107 -27.16 38.78 24.34
CA ILE A 107 -27.18 37.45 23.73
C ILE A 107 -27.90 36.43 24.64
N ASP A 108 -27.65 36.45 25.94
CA ASP A 108 -28.36 35.60 26.91
C ASP A 108 -29.88 35.89 26.91
N GLU A 109 -30.27 37.15 26.81
CA GLU A 109 -31.68 37.55 26.70
C GLU A 109 -32.29 37.06 25.39
N ALA A 110 -31.60 37.24 24.26
CA ALA A 110 -32.08 36.76 22.96
C ALA A 110 -32.27 35.24 22.92
N ILE A 111 -31.37 34.47 23.55
CA ILE A 111 -31.49 33.01 23.71
C ILE A 111 -32.69 32.66 24.61
N SER A 112 -32.79 33.27 25.79
CA SER A 112 -33.84 32.93 26.77
C SER A 112 -35.25 33.32 26.35
N THR A 113 -35.40 34.39 25.56
CA THR A 113 -36.67 34.84 25.00
C THR A 113 -37.05 34.09 23.72
N GLY A 114 -36.12 33.31 23.15
CA GLY A 114 -36.29 32.56 21.91
C GLY A 114 -36.26 33.42 20.65
N GLU A 115 -35.72 34.64 20.71
CA GLU A 115 -35.37 35.44 19.54
C GLU A 115 -34.18 34.84 18.79
N LEU A 116 -33.23 34.28 19.54
CA LEU A 116 -32.13 33.47 19.06
C LEU A 116 -32.38 32.01 19.46
N LYS A 117 -32.36 31.08 18.49
CA LYS A 117 -32.67 29.66 18.72
C LYS A 117 -31.62 28.77 18.12
N GLU A 118 -31.11 27.83 18.90
CA GLU A 118 -30.08 26.88 18.48
C GLU A 118 -30.46 26.16 17.18
N GLU A 119 -31.69 25.67 17.08
CA GLU A 119 -32.18 24.93 15.92
C GLU A 119 -32.30 25.76 14.62
N ALA A 120 -32.23 27.09 14.72
CA ALA A 120 -32.30 27.98 13.57
C ALA A 120 -30.93 28.20 12.91
N TYR A 121 -29.82 27.75 13.51
CA TYR A 121 -28.46 27.97 13.04
C TYR A 121 -27.64 26.67 12.96
N THR A 122 -26.59 26.65 12.14
CA THR A 122 -25.73 25.47 12.01
C THR A 122 -25.00 25.19 13.33
N GLU A 123 -24.85 23.91 13.66
CA GLU A 123 -24.19 23.44 14.89
C GLU A 123 -22.81 24.10 15.10
N ALA A 124 -21.98 24.15 14.05
CA ALA A 124 -20.66 24.76 14.12
C ALA A 124 -20.70 26.27 14.44
N SER A 125 -21.63 27.01 13.83
CA SER A 125 -21.77 28.46 14.09
C SER A 125 -22.37 28.75 15.47
N TRP A 126 -23.27 27.87 15.93
CA TRP A 126 -23.88 27.99 17.26
C TRP A 126 -22.88 27.67 18.37
N GLN A 127 -22.10 26.59 18.20
CA GLN A 127 -21.06 26.22 19.15
C GLN A 127 -20.00 27.33 19.30
N ALA A 128 -19.60 27.97 18.20
CA ALA A 128 -18.68 29.11 18.25
C ALA A 128 -19.24 30.29 19.07
N LEU A 129 -20.55 30.54 19.01
CA LEU A 129 -21.22 31.55 19.84
C LEU A 129 -21.25 31.15 21.32
N GLU A 130 -21.56 29.89 21.64
CA GLU A 130 -21.56 29.40 23.02
C GLU A 130 -20.17 29.45 23.66
N GLU A 131 -19.13 29.08 22.91
CA GLU A 131 -17.74 29.15 23.37
C GLU A 131 -17.32 30.60 23.63
N ALA A 132 -17.60 31.51 22.70
CA ALA A 132 -17.28 32.93 22.86
C ALA A 132 -18.05 33.57 24.04
N LEU A 133 -19.32 33.20 24.24
CA LEU A 133 -20.14 33.67 25.36
C LEU A 133 -19.62 33.13 26.70
N THR A 134 -19.12 31.89 26.72
CA THR A 134 -18.50 31.28 27.90
C THR A 134 -17.21 31.99 28.28
N GLU A 135 -16.33 32.25 27.30
CA GLU A 135 -15.07 32.98 27.52
C GLU A 135 -15.32 34.42 27.99
N ALA A 136 -16.28 35.12 27.37
CA ALA A 136 -16.70 36.45 27.79
C ALA A 136 -17.13 36.48 29.27
N LYS A 137 -17.93 35.49 29.72
CA LYS A 137 -18.34 35.37 31.13
C LYS A 137 -17.18 35.07 32.06
N ALA A 138 -16.20 34.28 31.63
CA ALA A 138 -14.99 34.02 32.40
C ALA A 138 -14.16 35.30 32.60
N VAL A 139 -13.95 36.07 31.53
CA VAL A 139 -13.25 37.37 31.58
C VAL A 139 -14.00 38.40 32.43
N LEU A 140 -15.33 38.42 32.39
CA LEU A 140 -16.15 39.27 33.26
C LEU A 140 -15.95 38.93 34.74
N ALA A 141 -15.89 37.63 35.08
CA ALA A 141 -15.74 37.14 36.44
C ALA A 141 -14.32 37.30 37.03
N ASP A 142 -13.28 37.47 36.21
CA ASP A 142 -11.90 37.60 36.67
C ASP A 142 -11.59 39.04 37.17
N PRO A 143 -11.35 39.27 38.48
CA PRO A 143 -11.05 40.60 39.01
C PRO A 143 -9.68 41.15 38.57
N THR A 144 -8.83 40.33 37.94
CA THR A 144 -7.49 40.69 37.45
C THR A 144 -7.40 40.88 35.94
N ALA A 145 -8.49 40.61 35.20
CA ALA A 145 -8.53 40.76 33.75
C ALA A 145 -8.09 42.15 33.30
N THR A 146 -7.23 42.20 32.29
CA THR A 146 -6.72 43.41 31.65
C THR A 146 -7.73 43.98 30.65
N GLN A 147 -7.58 45.27 30.30
CA GLN A 147 -8.45 45.88 29.27
C GLN A 147 -8.27 45.22 27.90
N GLU A 148 -7.10 44.69 27.61
CA GLU A 148 -6.83 43.97 26.37
C GLU A 148 -7.62 42.66 26.30
N GLU A 149 -7.65 41.88 27.39
CA GLU A 149 -8.45 40.66 27.50
C GLU A 149 -9.95 40.95 27.42
N VAL A 150 -10.42 42.03 28.05
CA VAL A 150 -11.83 42.46 27.96
C VAL A 150 -12.21 42.86 26.53
N ASN A 151 -11.33 43.59 25.83
CA ASN A 151 -11.58 43.99 24.45
C ASN A 151 -11.55 42.79 23.50
N ALA A 152 -10.61 41.85 23.69
CA ALA A 152 -10.51 40.64 22.89
C ALA A 152 -11.73 39.73 23.07
N ALA A 153 -12.21 39.56 24.31
CA ALA A 153 -13.42 38.81 24.58
C ALA A 153 -14.67 39.46 23.98
N LEU A 154 -14.75 40.80 23.98
CA LEU A 154 -15.85 41.53 23.35
C LEU A 154 -15.85 41.35 21.83
N GLU A 155 -14.69 41.51 21.18
CA GLU A 155 -14.55 41.34 19.74
C GLU A 155 -14.87 39.90 19.31
N ALA A 156 -14.40 38.90 20.09
CA ALA A 156 -14.70 37.49 19.84
C ALA A 156 -16.21 37.20 19.95
N LEU A 157 -16.87 37.74 20.99
CA LEU A 157 -18.31 37.56 21.20
C LEU A 157 -19.15 38.25 20.11
N GLU A 158 -18.80 39.48 19.74
CA GLU A 158 -19.46 40.21 18.63
C GLU A 158 -19.29 39.45 17.31
N THR A 159 -18.08 38.99 17.02
CA THR A 159 -17.75 38.25 15.80
C THR A 159 -18.51 36.91 15.72
N ALA A 160 -18.57 36.16 16.83
CA ALA A 160 -19.29 34.89 16.86
C ALA A 160 -20.81 35.09 16.67
N HIS A 161 -21.37 36.15 17.26
CA HIS A 161 -22.78 36.49 17.10
C HIS A 161 -23.12 36.95 15.67
N GLU A 162 -22.26 37.76 15.03
CA GLU A 162 -22.45 38.20 13.64
C GLU A 162 -22.29 37.05 12.62
N ASN A 163 -21.47 36.05 12.94
CA ASN A 163 -21.19 34.92 12.04
C ASN A 163 -22.09 33.70 12.26
N LEU A 164 -23.21 33.85 12.97
CA LEU A 164 -24.24 32.83 13.02
C LEU A 164 -24.74 32.50 11.61
N VAL A 165 -24.68 31.21 11.25
CA VAL A 165 -25.10 30.74 9.92
C VAL A 165 -26.46 30.08 10.05
N PRO A 166 -27.54 30.63 9.47
CA PRO A 166 -28.88 30.04 9.59
C PRO A 166 -28.93 28.67 8.89
N VAL A 167 -29.63 27.71 9.49
CA VAL A 167 -30.00 26.47 8.80
C VAL A 167 -30.94 26.84 7.65
N PRO A 168 -30.67 26.41 6.39
CA PRO A 168 -31.54 26.73 5.28
C PRO A 168 -32.95 26.16 5.51
N VAL A 169 -33.94 27.04 5.57
CA VAL A 169 -35.36 26.63 5.68
C VAL A 169 -35.77 25.98 4.37
N VAL A 170 -35.84 24.65 4.34
CA VAL A 170 -36.39 23.91 3.21
C VAL A 170 -37.93 24.00 3.30
N PRO A 171 -38.65 24.47 2.26
CA PRO A 171 -40.10 24.37 2.25
C PRO A 171 -40.51 22.90 2.31
N THR A 172 -41.60 22.57 2.99
CA THR A 172 -42.17 21.22 3.01
C THR A 172 -42.48 20.77 1.57
N VAL A 173 -41.73 19.78 1.08
CA VAL A 173 -41.85 19.21 -0.28
C VAL A 173 -42.95 18.15 -0.30
N ASP A 174 -43.81 18.18 -1.31
CA ASP A 174 -44.88 17.17 -1.48
C ASP A 174 -44.30 15.88 -2.07
N LYS A 175 -44.31 14.81 -1.27
CA LYS A 175 -43.76 13.48 -1.64
C LYS A 175 -44.82 12.48 -2.07
N SER A 176 -46.10 12.86 -2.07
CA SER A 176 -47.23 11.93 -2.21
C SER A 176 -47.19 11.11 -3.51
N LYS A 177 -46.68 11.69 -4.61
CA LYS A 177 -46.57 10.99 -5.90
C LYS A 177 -45.46 9.94 -5.92
N LEU A 178 -44.31 10.26 -5.31
CA LEU A 178 -43.19 9.33 -5.18
C LEU A 178 -43.58 8.17 -4.25
N GLU A 179 -44.27 8.47 -3.16
CA GLU A 179 -44.81 7.48 -2.22
C GLU A 179 -45.77 6.51 -2.93
N ALA A 180 -46.75 7.05 -3.67
CA ALA A 180 -47.70 6.23 -4.43
C ALA A 180 -47.03 5.32 -5.47
N LYS A 181 -46.03 5.81 -6.21
CA LYS A 181 -45.33 5.00 -7.22
C LYS A 181 -44.43 3.92 -6.58
N SER A 182 -43.79 4.24 -5.46
CA SER A 182 -43.01 3.28 -4.67
C SER A 182 -43.89 2.14 -4.15
N GLU A 183 -45.07 2.47 -3.58
CA GLU A 183 -46.04 1.49 -3.11
C GLU A 183 -46.60 0.62 -4.26
N GLU A 184 -46.90 1.21 -5.42
CA GLU A 184 -47.36 0.47 -6.61
C GLU A 184 -46.35 -0.59 -7.04
N VAL A 185 -45.05 -0.24 -7.11
CA VAL A 185 -43.99 -1.17 -7.50
C VAL A 185 -43.77 -2.25 -6.44
N ASP A 186 -43.73 -1.89 -5.16
CA ASP A 186 -43.61 -2.85 -4.04
C ASP A 186 -44.80 -3.84 -4.00
N GLU A 187 -46.02 -3.35 -4.25
CA GLU A 187 -47.22 -4.19 -4.33
C GLU A 187 -47.14 -5.15 -5.53
N ALA A 188 -46.74 -4.66 -6.70
CA ALA A 188 -46.60 -5.49 -7.90
C ALA A 188 -45.55 -6.60 -7.71
N ILE A 189 -44.43 -6.32 -7.02
CA ILE A 189 -43.41 -7.31 -6.66
C ILE A 189 -43.96 -8.32 -5.64
N SER A 190 -44.56 -7.84 -4.55
CA SER A 190 -45.01 -8.71 -3.45
C SER A 190 -46.22 -9.59 -3.79
N THR A 191 -47.10 -9.13 -4.69
CA THR A 191 -48.23 -9.90 -5.22
C THR A 191 -47.82 -10.87 -6.34
N GLY A 192 -46.60 -10.73 -6.86
CA GLY A 192 -46.05 -11.53 -7.96
C GLY A 192 -46.62 -11.16 -9.33
N GLU A 193 -47.17 -9.95 -9.49
CA GLU A 193 -47.50 -9.36 -10.79
C GLU A 193 -46.23 -8.99 -11.57
N LEU A 194 -45.22 -8.47 -10.86
CA LEU A 194 -43.84 -8.37 -11.32
C LEU A 194 -43.00 -9.48 -10.69
N LYS A 195 -42.23 -10.19 -11.51
CA LYS A 195 -41.36 -11.29 -11.08
C LYS A 195 -39.99 -11.14 -11.69
N GLU A 196 -38.96 -11.21 -10.86
CA GLU A 196 -37.56 -11.08 -11.27
C GLU A 196 -37.23 -11.99 -12.46
N GLU A 197 -37.65 -13.26 -12.41
CA GLU A 197 -37.34 -14.24 -13.45
C GLU A 197 -38.01 -13.97 -14.82
N ALA A 198 -38.97 -13.05 -14.88
CA ALA A 198 -39.66 -12.68 -16.12
C ALA A 198 -38.93 -11.57 -16.90
N TYR A 199 -37.95 -10.91 -16.29
CA TYR A 199 -37.24 -9.76 -16.85
C TYR A 199 -35.72 -9.99 -16.88
N THR A 200 -35.01 -9.25 -17.73
CA THR A 200 -33.54 -9.35 -17.80
C THR A 200 -32.94 -8.80 -16.51
N GLU A 201 -31.86 -9.45 -16.04
CA GLU A 201 -31.13 -9.07 -14.82
C GLU A 201 -30.79 -7.58 -14.78
N ALA A 202 -30.29 -7.02 -15.88
CA ALA A 202 -29.95 -5.60 -15.98
C ALA A 202 -31.18 -4.67 -15.81
N SER A 203 -32.32 -5.00 -16.44
CA SER A 203 -33.53 -4.18 -16.32
C SER A 203 -34.20 -4.32 -14.96
N TRP A 204 -34.09 -5.50 -14.33
CA TRP A 204 -34.60 -5.74 -12.99
C TRP A 204 -33.76 -5.02 -11.93
N GLN A 205 -32.43 -5.11 -12.03
CA GLN A 205 -31.51 -4.40 -11.14
C GLN A 205 -31.73 -2.88 -11.20
N ALA A 206 -31.94 -2.31 -12.39
CA ALA A 206 -32.26 -0.89 -12.54
C ALA A 206 -33.56 -0.48 -11.80
N LEU A 207 -34.58 -1.37 -11.79
CA LEU A 207 -35.81 -1.15 -11.03
C LEU A 207 -35.56 -1.22 -9.52
N GLU A 208 -34.77 -2.18 -9.04
CA GLU A 208 -34.44 -2.31 -7.61
C GLU A 208 -33.63 -1.12 -7.09
N GLU A 209 -32.66 -0.64 -7.87
CA GLU A 209 -31.85 0.53 -7.55
C GLU A 209 -32.71 1.79 -7.50
N ALA A 210 -33.57 2.02 -8.51
CA ALA A 210 -34.47 3.16 -8.54
C ALA A 210 -35.50 3.14 -7.40
N LEU A 211 -36.00 1.96 -7.02
CA LEU A 211 -36.92 1.79 -5.89
C LEU A 211 -36.22 2.04 -4.55
N THR A 212 -34.96 1.64 -4.43
CA THR A 212 -34.13 1.89 -3.24
C THR A 212 -33.86 3.39 -3.06
N GLU A 213 -33.49 4.08 -4.13
CA GLU A 213 -33.27 5.53 -4.13
C GLU A 213 -34.57 6.30 -3.82
N ALA A 214 -35.70 5.90 -4.42
CA ALA A 214 -37.00 6.46 -4.10
C ALA A 214 -37.35 6.36 -2.61
N LYS A 215 -37.08 5.21 -1.98
CA LYS A 215 -37.29 5.00 -0.53
C LYS A 215 -36.35 5.86 0.32
N ALA A 216 -35.10 6.03 -0.09
CA ALA A 216 -34.15 6.91 0.58
C ALA A 216 -34.61 8.38 0.55
N VAL A 217 -35.06 8.86 -0.63
CA VAL A 217 -35.61 10.22 -0.80
C VAL A 217 -36.91 10.41 -0.01
N LEU A 218 -37.76 9.38 0.10
CA LEU A 218 -38.96 9.43 0.95
C LEU A 218 -38.60 9.58 2.44
N ALA A 219 -37.57 8.86 2.90
CA ALA A 219 -37.11 8.89 4.29
C ALA A 219 -36.35 10.18 4.68
N ASP A 220 -35.74 10.88 3.72
CA ASP A 220 -34.98 12.12 3.98
C ASP A 220 -35.90 13.32 4.26
N ALA A 221 -35.96 13.78 5.51
CA ALA A 221 -36.75 14.94 5.92
C ALA A 221 -36.35 16.25 5.22
N ASN A 222 -35.15 16.31 4.65
CA ASN A 222 -34.59 17.49 3.96
C ASN A 222 -34.60 17.37 2.43
N ALA A 223 -35.19 16.30 1.88
CA ALA A 223 -35.25 16.09 0.44
C ALA A 223 -35.87 17.30 -0.29
N THR A 224 -35.18 17.78 -1.32
CA THR A 224 -35.64 18.87 -2.17
C THR A 224 -36.72 18.40 -3.15
N GLN A 225 -37.57 19.31 -3.65
CA GLN A 225 -38.57 18.97 -4.68
C GLN A 225 -37.92 18.36 -5.92
N LYS A 226 -36.70 18.82 -6.26
CA LYS A 226 -35.94 18.26 -7.37
C LYS A 226 -35.55 16.80 -7.11
N GLN A 227 -35.07 16.46 -5.91
CA GLN A 227 -34.75 15.06 -5.57
C GLN A 227 -35.98 14.18 -5.60
N VAL A 228 -37.13 14.68 -5.12
CA VAL A 228 -38.41 13.95 -5.18
C VAL A 228 -38.87 13.74 -6.63
N ASP A 229 -38.76 14.77 -7.48
CA ASP A 229 -39.14 14.70 -8.89
C ASP A 229 -38.19 13.78 -9.69
N ASP A 230 -36.87 13.86 -9.43
CA ASP A 230 -35.85 13.03 -10.07
C ASP A 230 -36.02 11.55 -9.67
N ALA A 231 -36.25 11.26 -8.38
CA ALA A 231 -36.50 9.91 -7.91
C ALA A 231 -37.82 9.33 -8.46
N LEU A 232 -38.87 10.16 -8.58
CA LEU A 232 -40.13 9.75 -9.19
C LEU A 232 -39.95 9.43 -10.68
N ALA A 233 -39.20 10.26 -11.39
CA ALA A 233 -38.90 10.03 -12.80
C ALA A 233 -38.06 8.76 -12.99
N ALA A 234 -37.01 8.56 -12.19
CA ALA A 234 -36.15 7.39 -12.25
C ALA A 234 -36.92 6.09 -11.95
N LEU A 235 -37.72 6.07 -10.90
CA LEU A 235 -38.54 4.90 -10.55
C LEU A 235 -39.62 4.61 -11.61
N THR A 236 -40.22 5.65 -12.19
CA THR A 236 -41.20 5.48 -13.26
C THR A 236 -40.55 4.91 -14.51
N ASP A 237 -39.40 5.46 -14.91
CA ASP A 237 -38.67 5.04 -16.10
C ASP A 237 -38.16 3.59 -15.97
N ALA A 238 -37.57 3.24 -14.83
CA ALA A 238 -37.10 1.88 -14.56
C ALA A 238 -38.25 0.86 -14.56
N HIS A 239 -39.42 1.22 -14.03
CA HIS A 239 -40.60 0.36 -14.06
C HIS A 239 -41.16 0.21 -15.50
N GLU A 240 -41.24 1.29 -16.28
CA GLU A 240 -41.75 1.25 -17.66
C GLU A 240 -40.79 0.57 -18.64
N ASN A 241 -39.47 0.61 -18.37
CA ASN A 241 -38.42 0.06 -19.22
C ASN A 241 -37.93 -1.33 -18.79
N LEU A 242 -38.71 -2.05 -17.97
CA LEU A 242 -38.46 -3.46 -17.70
C LEU A 242 -38.41 -4.27 -19.00
N VAL A 243 -37.31 -4.98 -19.23
CA VAL A 243 -37.09 -5.75 -20.46
C VAL A 243 -37.44 -7.21 -20.19
N PRO A 244 -38.52 -7.76 -20.77
CA PRO A 244 -38.87 -9.15 -20.55
C PRO A 244 -37.79 -10.08 -21.10
N VAL A 245 -37.50 -11.16 -20.38
CA VAL A 245 -36.65 -12.23 -20.94
C VAL A 245 -37.34 -12.76 -22.19
N PRO A 246 -36.68 -12.80 -23.37
CA PRO A 246 -37.31 -13.25 -24.60
C PRO A 246 -37.78 -14.70 -24.42
N THR A 247 -39.09 -14.93 -24.51
CA THR A 247 -39.65 -16.28 -24.51
C THR A 247 -39.23 -16.99 -25.80
N VAL A 248 -38.20 -17.83 -25.72
CA VAL A 248 -37.80 -18.71 -26.83
C VAL A 248 -38.90 -19.77 -26.99
N PRO A 249 -39.48 -19.97 -28.19
CA PRO A 249 -40.41 -21.08 -28.41
C PRO A 249 -39.70 -22.39 -28.09
N ALA A 250 -40.35 -23.26 -27.31
CA ALA A 250 -39.79 -24.55 -26.91
C ALA A 250 -39.29 -25.35 -28.13
N VAL A 251 -37.98 -25.60 -28.17
CA VAL A 251 -37.30 -26.34 -29.25
C VAL A 251 -37.39 -27.84 -29.00
N ASP A 252 -37.54 -28.64 -30.06
CA ASP A 252 -37.64 -30.10 -29.95
C ASP A 252 -36.25 -30.71 -29.70
N LYS A 253 -36.02 -31.17 -28.46
CA LYS A 253 -34.75 -31.79 -28.04
C LYS A 253 -34.74 -33.32 -28.13
N SER A 254 -35.83 -33.93 -28.58
CA SER A 254 -36.04 -35.38 -28.50
C SER A 254 -34.94 -36.20 -29.19
N LYS A 255 -34.41 -35.71 -30.32
CA LYS A 255 -33.35 -36.38 -31.08
C LYS A 255 -32.00 -36.33 -30.37
N LEU A 256 -31.63 -35.18 -29.80
CA LEU A 256 -30.41 -35.01 -29.01
C LEU A 256 -30.46 -35.89 -27.75
N GLN A 257 -31.62 -35.91 -27.07
CA GLN A 257 -31.84 -36.76 -25.90
C GLN A 257 -31.68 -38.25 -26.26
N ALA A 258 -32.32 -38.68 -27.35
CA ALA A 258 -32.23 -40.07 -27.78
C ALA A 258 -30.80 -40.52 -28.08
N LYS A 259 -29.97 -39.66 -28.70
CA LYS A 259 -28.57 -39.98 -29.00
C LYS A 259 -27.70 -40.00 -27.74
N SER A 260 -27.91 -39.06 -26.84
CA SER A 260 -27.25 -39.02 -25.52
C SER A 260 -27.54 -40.28 -24.71
N ASP A 261 -28.81 -40.69 -24.63
CA ASP A 261 -29.24 -41.89 -23.91
C ASP A 261 -28.71 -43.18 -24.55
N GLU A 262 -28.60 -43.23 -25.89
CA GLU A 262 -28.02 -44.37 -26.62
C GLU A 262 -26.57 -44.61 -26.20
N ILE A 263 -25.77 -43.54 -26.16
CA ILE A 263 -24.35 -43.60 -25.80
C ILE A 263 -24.18 -43.96 -24.32
N ASP A 264 -24.92 -43.30 -23.42
CA ASP A 264 -24.87 -43.61 -21.98
C ASP A 264 -25.23 -45.08 -21.71
N LYS A 265 -26.30 -45.58 -22.33
CA LYS A 265 -26.68 -47.00 -22.20
C LYS A 265 -25.63 -47.94 -22.77
N ALA A 266 -24.99 -47.59 -23.88
CA ALA A 266 -23.94 -48.41 -24.46
C ALA A 266 -22.70 -48.48 -23.56
N ILE A 267 -22.37 -47.38 -22.86
CA ILE A 267 -21.31 -47.31 -21.85
C ILE A 267 -21.68 -48.12 -20.61
N GLU A 268 -22.87 -47.91 -20.05
CA GLU A 268 -23.38 -48.63 -18.87
C GLU A 268 -23.48 -50.13 -19.10
N ALA A 269 -23.94 -50.56 -20.29
CA ALA A 269 -24.01 -51.96 -20.68
C ALA A 269 -22.63 -52.57 -20.99
N GLY A 270 -21.57 -51.75 -21.03
CA GLY A 270 -20.22 -52.17 -21.40
C GLY A 270 -20.10 -52.65 -22.85
N THR A 271 -21.04 -52.28 -23.73
CA THR A 271 -20.96 -52.54 -25.17
C THR A 271 -20.12 -51.50 -25.91
N LEU A 272 -19.89 -50.35 -25.28
CA LEU A 272 -19.01 -49.28 -25.73
C LEU A 272 -18.04 -48.96 -24.58
N LYS A 273 -16.75 -49.28 -24.74
CA LYS A 273 -15.74 -49.12 -23.68
C LYS A 273 -14.59 -48.26 -24.15
N GLY A 274 -14.12 -47.36 -23.30
CA GLY A 274 -12.98 -46.51 -23.63
C GLY A 274 -11.68 -47.27 -23.88
N SER A 275 -11.53 -48.46 -23.32
CA SER A 275 -10.39 -49.36 -23.61
C SER A 275 -10.31 -49.79 -25.08
N ASP A 276 -11.43 -49.78 -25.81
CA ASP A 276 -11.51 -50.32 -27.15
C ASP A 276 -11.14 -49.25 -28.22
N TYR A 277 -10.97 -47.99 -27.80
CA TYR A 277 -10.72 -46.83 -28.66
C TYR A 277 -9.52 -46.00 -28.20
N THR A 278 -8.93 -45.21 -29.10
CA THR A 278 -7.80 -44.33 -28.75
C THR A 278 -8.23 -43.30 -27.71
N VAL A 279 -7.30 -42.90 -26.84
CA VAL A 279 -7.54 -41.91 -25.78
C VAL A 279 -8.14 -40.62 -26.34
N ASP A 280 -7.63 -40.13 -27.47
CA ASP A 280 -8.10 -38.90 -28.08
C ASP A 280 -9.53 -39.01 -28.65
N SER A 281 -9.84 -40.11 -29.35
CA SER A 281 -11.19 -40.29 -29.93
C SER A 281 -12.24 -40.58 -28.86
N TRP A 282 -11.84 -41.29 -27.80
CA TRP A 282 -12.70 -41.51 -26.63
C TRP A 282 -12.96 -40.22 -25.86
N LYS A 283 -11.92 -39.41 -25.63
CA LYS A 283 -12.06 -38.10 -24.98
C LYS A 283 -12.96 -37.17 -25.78
N ALA A 284 -12.82 -37.14 -27.10
CA ALA A 284 -13.69 -36.34 -27.97
C ALA A 284 -15.18 -36.74 -27.84
N LEU A 285 -15.48 -38.05 -27.70
CA LEU A 285 -16.83 -38.53 -27.43
C LEU A 285 -17.34 -38.10 -26.05
N GLN A 286 -16.50 -38.17 -25.01
CA GLN A 286 -16.86 -37.73 -23.66
C GLN A 286 -17.15 -36.23 -23.60
N ASP A 287 -16.32 -35.42 -24.25
CA ASP A 287 -16.47 -33.96 -24.30
C ASP A 287 -17.75 -33.59 -25.08
N ALA A 288 -18.04 -34.26 -26.21
CA ALA A 288 -19.27 -34.06 -26.97
C ALA A 288 -20.53 -34.51 -26.20
N GLN A 289 -20.45 -35.59 -25.42
CA GLN A 289 -21.54 -36.09 -24.57
C GLN A 289 -21.84 -35.11 -23.43
N ALA A 290 -20.82 -34.48 -22.84
CA ALA A 290 -20.99 -33.45 -21.83
C ALA A 290 -21.65 -32.18 -22.42
N ALA A 291 -21.20 -31.72 -23.58
CA ALA A 291 -21.79 -30.58 -24.28
C ALA A 291 -23.27 -30.82 -24.66
N ALA A 292 -23.60 -32.03 -25.16
CA ALA A 292 -24.97 -32.42 -25.45
C ALA A 292 -25.87 -32.38 -24.21
N LYS A 293 -25.40 -32.87 -23.05
CA LYS A 293 -26.15 -32.83 -21.78
C LYS A 293 -26.36 -31.41 -21.28
N ALA A 294 -25.40 -30.52 -21.47
CA ALA A 294 -25.55 -29.09 -21.14
C ALA A 294 -26.66 -28.44 -21.98
N VAL A 295 -26.69 -28.68 -23.29
CA VAL A 295 -27.75 -28.17 -24.19
C VAL A 295 -29.11 -28.78 -23.87
N LEU A 296 -29.17 -30.04 -23.44
CA LEU A 296 -30.41 -30.68 -22.99
C LEU A 296 -30.97 -30.02 -21.72
N ALA A 297 -30.11 -29.68 -20.77
CA ALA A 297 -30.47 -29.02 -19.50
C ALA A 297 -30.84 -27.53 -19.66
N ASP A 298 -30.32 -26.85 -20.68
CA ASP A 298 -30.57 -25.42 -20.91
C ASP A 298 -32.00 -25.15 -21.43
N ALA A 299 -32.88 -24.63 -20.57
CA ALA A 299 -34.28 -24.32 -20.93
C ALA A 299 -34.41 -23.30 -22.10
N ASN A 300 -33.35 -22.52 -22.37
CA ASN A 300 -33.32 -21.48 -23.39
C ASN A 300 -32.52 -21.87 -24.65
N ALA A 301 -32.07 -23.13 -24.74
CA ALA A 301 -31.33 -23.60 -25.90
C ALA A 301 -32.08 -23.32 -27.22
N THR A 302 -31.38 -22.76 -28.20
CA THR A 302 -31.91 -22.52 -29.54
C THR A 302 -31.94 -23.81 -30.36
N GLN A 303 -32.78 -23.87 -31.40
CA GLN A 303 -32.84 -25.04 -32.29
C GLN A 303 -31.47 -25.30 -32.94
N LYS A 304 -30.73 -24.23 -33.24
CA LYS A 304 -29.38 -24.33 -33.78
C LYS A 304 -28.41 -24.99 -32.80
N GLN A 305 -28.45 -24.62 -31.51
CA GLN A 305 -27.60 -25.26 -30.49
C GLN A 305 -27.96 -26.75 -30.32
N VAL A 306 -29.25 -27.10 -30.36
CA VAL A 306 -29.70 -28.50 -30.32
C VAL A 306 -29.20 -29.28 -31.54
N ASP A 307 -29.30 -28.69 -32.73
CA ASP A 307 -28.86 -29.31 -33.99
C ASP A 307 -27.32 -29.45 -34.04
N ASP A 308 -26.58 -28.42 -33.62
CA ASP A 308 -25.12 -28.41 -33.58
C ASP A 308 -24.59 -29.44 -32.55
N ALA A 309 -25.21 -29.53 -31.37
CA ALA A 309 -24.85 -30.51 -30.36
C ALA A 309 -25.16 -31.94 -30.80
N LEU A 310 -26.29 -32.16 -31.50
CA LEU A 310 -26.63 -33.46 -32.07
C LEU A 310 -25.62 -33.87 -33.15
N ALA A 311 -25.24 -32.93 -34.02
CA ALA A 311 -24.24 -33.17 -35.06
C ALA A 311 -22.88 -33.49 -34.46
N ALA A 312 -22.42 -32.70 -33.48
CA ALA A 312 -21.14 -32.91 -32.80
C ALA A 312 -21.09 -34.26 -32.06
N LEU A 313 -22.16 -34.60 -31.32
CA LEU A 313 -22.24 -35.87 -30.60
C LEU A 313 -22.27 -37.08 -31.55
N THR A 314 -23.02 -36.97 -32.65
CA THR A 314 -23.07 -38.03 -33.67
C THR A 314 -21.72 -38.21 -34.34
N ASP A 315 -21.07 -37.12 -34.72
CA ASP A 315 -19.76 -37.11 -35.38
C ASP A 315 -18.67 -37.70 -34.47
N ALA A 316 -18.63 -37.31 -33.20
CA ALA A 316 -17.68 -37.85 -32.22
C ALA A 316 -17.87 -39.36 -31.99
N HIS A 317 -19.13 -39.83 -31.97
CA HIS A 317 -19.43 -41.26 -31.85
C HIS A 317 -19.04 -42.06 -33.10
N GLU A 318 -19.28 -41.52 -34.30
CA GLU A 318 -18.89 -42.17 -35.56
C GLU A 318 -17.38 -42.15 -35.82
N LYS A 319 -16.67 -41.16 -35.29
CA LYS A 319 -15.21 -40.98 -35.44
C LYS A 319 -14.40 -41.65 -34.33
N LEU A 320 -15.02 -42.49 -33.52
CA LEU A 320 -14.29 -43.35 -32.59
C LEU A 320 -13.24 -44.16 -33.36
N VAL A 321 -11.98 -44.01 -32.96
CA VAL A 321 -10.85 -44.70 -33.59
C VAL A 321 -10.54 -45.91 -32.73
N PRO A 322 -10.75 -47.15 -33.20
CA PRO A 322 -10.43 -48.32 -32.40
C PRO A 322 -8.93 -48.34 -32.09
N VAL A 323 -8.55 -48.75 -30.87
CA VAL A 323 -7.15 -49.04 -30.58
C VAL A 323 -6.69 -50.08 -31.59
N PRO A 324 -5.61 -49.84 -32.37
CA PRO A 324 -5.15 -50.81 -33.34
C PRO A 324 -4.82 -52.11 -32.60
N THR A 325 -5.49 -53.22 -32.94
CA THR A 325 -5.12 -54.54 -32.41
C THR A 325 -3.68 -54.81 -32.82
N ALA A 326 -2.76 -54.68 -31.87
CA ALA A 326 -1.37 -55.04 -32.06
C ALA A 326 -1.31 -56.52 -32.50
N PRO A 327 -0.44 -56.89 -33.47
CA PRO A 327 -0.16 -58.30 -33.69
C PRO A 327 0.27 -58.92 -32.36
N ALA A 328 -0.24 -60.10 -32.03
CA ALA A 328 0.11 -60.80 -30.80
C ALA A 328 1.64 -60.82 -30.61
N VAL A 329 2.12 -60.07 -29.62
CA VAL A 329 3.53 -59.93 -29.29
C VAL A 329 3.99 -61.25 -28.66
N ASP A 330 5.06 -61.85 -29.17
CA ASP A 330 5.54 -63.15 -28.69
C ASP A 330 6.27 -62.99 -27.34
N LYS A 331 5.53 -63.26 -26.26
CA LYS A 331 6.03 -63.19 -24.87
C LYS A 331 6.71 -64.48 -24.40
N SER A 332 6.75 -65.52 -25.23
CA SER A 332 7.19 -66.85 -24.80
C SER A 332 8.59 -66.88 -24.22
N LYS A 333 9.51 -66.07 -24.77
CA LYS A 333 10.91 -65.98 -24.30
C LYS A 333 11.04 -65.28 -22.94
N LEU A 334 10.30 -64.19 -22.73
CA LEU A 334 10.26 -63.48 -21.45
C LEU A 334 9.65 -64.37 -20.36
N GLN A 335 8.53 -65.05 -20.68
CA GLN A 335 7.88 -66.00 -19.77
C GLN A 335 8.83 -67.15 -19.40
N ALA A 336 9.51 -67.76 -20.39
CA ALA A 336 10.43 -68.85 -20.14
C ALA A 336 11.58 -68.43 -19.21
N LYS A 337 12.11 -67.21 -19.36
CA LYS A 337 13.21 -66.71 -18.50
C LYS A 337 12.75 -66.38 -17.08
N ALA A 338 11.56 -65.80 -16.92
CA ALA A 338 10.97 -65.55 -15.61
C ALA A 338 10.69 -66.86 -14.85
N ASP A 339 10.11 -67.85 -15.54
CA ASP A 339 9.83 -69.18 -14.97
C ASP A 339 11.12 -69.93 -14.60
N GLU A 340 12.18 -69.80 -15.41
CA GLU A 340 13.50 -70.39 -15.13
C GLU A 340 14.06 -69.88 -13.79
N ILE A 341 14.02 -68.57 -13.56
CA ILE A 341 14.54 -67.94 -12.35
C ILE A 341 13.65 -68.29 -11.15
N ASP A 342 12.32 -68.19 -11.27
CA ASP A 342 11.39 -68.58 -10.20
C ASP A 342 11.61 -70.04 -9.77
N LYS A 343 11.71 -70.97 -10.73
CA LYS A 343 12.00 -72.39 -10.45
C LYS A 343 13.37 -72.57 -9.81
N ALA A 344 14.38 -71.82 -10.24
CA ALA A 344 15.72 -71.92 -9.65
C ALA A 344 15.74 -71.45 -8.18
N ILE A 345 14.93 -70.43 -7.86
CA ILE A 345 14.72 -69.92 -6.49
C ILE A 345 13.94 -70.94 -5.66
N GLU A 346 12.80 -71.42 -6.16
CA GLU A 346 11.95 -72.42 -5.47
C GLU A 346 12.71 -73.74 -5.21
N ALA A 347 13.51 -74.20 -6.18
CA ALA A 347 14.35 -75.38 -6.04
C ALA A 347 15.57 -75.15 -5.12
N GLY A 348 15.81 -73.91 -4.67
CA GLY A 348 16.96 -73.54 -3.86
C GLY A 348 18.31 -73.70 -4.58
N THR A 349 18.31 -73.76 -5.91
CA THR A 349 19.54 -73.76 -6.73
C THR A 349 20.07 -72.36 -6.99
N LEU A 350 19.22 -71.34 -6.79
CA LEU A 350 19.56 -69.93 -6.81
C LEU A 350 19.07 -69.30 -5.50
N LYS A 351 19.98 -68.94 -4.60
CA LYS A 351 19.63 -68.42 -3.27
C LYS A 351 20.18 -67.03 -3.08
N GLY A 352 19.37 -66.12 -2.54
CA GLY A 352 19.83 -64.76 -2.26
C GLY A 352 21.00 -64.66 -1.29
N SER A 353 21.21 -65.67 -0.43
CA SER A 353 22.38 -65.74 0.46
C SER A 353 23.71 -65.96 -0.27
N ASP A 354 23.68 -66.39 -1.53
CA ASP A 354 24.89 -66.74 -2.29
C ASP A 354 25.40 -65.55 -3.12
N TYR A 355 24.71 -64.41 -3.08
CA TYR A 355 24.93 -63.22 -3.92
C TYR A 355 24.78 -61.94 -3.11
N THR A 356 25.46 -60.87 -3.54
CA THR A 356 25.40 -59.57 -2.85
C THR A 356 23.98 -59.02 -2.81
N ALA A 357 23.62 -58.35 -1.71
CA ALA A 357 22.28 -57.78 -1.52
C ALA A 357 21.84 -56.89 -2.70
N ASP A 358 22.75 -56.08 -3.24
CA ASP A 358 22.46 -55.19 -4.37
C ASP A 358 22.21 -55.95 -5.68
N SER A 359 23.06 -56.96 -6.00
CA SER A 359 22.87 -57.74 -7.23
C SER A 359 21.64 -58.66 -7.14
N TRP A 360 21.32 -59.13 -5.93
CA TRP A 360 20.10 -59.88 -5.66
C TRP A 360 18.84 -59.02 -5.77
N LYS A 361 18.86 -57.82 -5.19
CA LYS A 361 17.75 -56.87 -5.27
C LYS A 361 17.49 -56.45 -6.72
N ALA A 362 18.55 -56.19 -7.49
CA ALA A 362 18.43 -55.88 -8.91
C ALA A 362 17.77 -57.02 -9.71
N LEU A 363 18.07 -58.29 -9.40
CA LEU A 363 17.37 -59.43 -10.00
C LEU A 363 15.89 -59.48 -9.60
N GLN A 364 15.56 -59.24 -8.34
CA GLN A 364 14.17 -59.22 -7.87
C GLN A 364 13.34 -58.12 -8.54
N ASP A 365 13.92 -56.93 -8.71
CA ASP A 365 13.26 -55.80 -9.36
C ASP A 365 13.06 -56.05 -10.85
N ALA A 366 14.08 -56.57 -11.55
CA ALA A 366 13.96 -56.96 -12.95
C ALA A 366 12.91 -58.07 -13.14
N GLN A 367 12.80 -59.01 -12.19
CA GLN A 367 11.81 -60.08 -12.25
C GLN A 367 10.38 -59.60 -11.98
N ALA A 368 10.20 -58.63 -11.09
CA ALA A 368 8.91 -57.98 -10.88
C ALA A 368 8.48 -57.17 -12.13
N ALA A 369 9.41 -56.42 -12.74
CA ALA A 369 9.15 -55.68 -13.96
C ALA A 369 8.80 -56.60 -15.15
N ALA A 370 9.51 -57.71 -15.31
CA ALA A 370 9.20 -58.72 -16.32
C ALA A 370 7.79 -59.32 -16.14
N LYS A 371 7.37 -59.62 -14.90
CA LYS A 371 6.02 -60.13 -14.60
C LYS A 371 4.93 -59.09 -14.89
N ALA A 372 5.20 -57.81 -14.65
CA ALA A 372 4.28 -56.73 -15.02
C ALA A 372 4.09 -56.65 -16.55
N VAL A 373 5.17 -56.70 -17.34
CA VAL A 373 5.11 -56.72 -18.82
C VAL A 373 4.42 -57.98 -19.36
N LEU A 374 4.59 -59.13 -18.68
CA LEU A 374 3.87 -60.36 -19.04
C LEU A 374 2.36 -60.25 -18.82
N ALA A 375 1.95 -59.62 -17.71
CA ALA A 375 0.54 -59.41 -17.34
C ALA A 375 -0.16 -58.31 -18.15
N ASP A 376 0.59 -57.36 -18.70
CA ASP A 376 0.07 -56.27 -19.51
C ASP A 376 -0.37 -56.75 -20.90
N ALA A 377 -1.68 -56.78 -21.17
CA ALA A 377 -2.22 -57.25 -22.44
C ALA A 377 -1.78 -56.41 -23.65
N ASP A 378 -1.36 -55.17 -23.43
CA ASP A 378 -1.03 -54.17 -24.45
C ASP A 378 0.48 -53.95 -24.62
N ALA A 379 1.31 -54.68 -23.86
CA ALA A 379 2.77 -54.57 -23.94
C ALA A 379 3.30 -54.71 -25.37
N THR A 380 4.11 -53.75 -25.80
CA THR A 380 4.75 -53.72 -27.11
C THR A 380 5.90 -54.73 -27.20
N GLN A 381 6.28 -55.14 -28.42
CA GLN A 381 7.45 -56.02 -28.61
C GLN A 381 8.74 -55.38 -28.09
N ALA A 382 8.87 -54.05 -28.16
CA ALA A 382 10.02 -53.34 -27.61
C ALA A 382 10.07 -53.42 -26.07
N GLU A 383 8.93 -53.34 -25.39
CA GLU A 383 8.84 -53.50 -23.94
C GLU A 383 9.12 -54.95 -23.52
N VAL A 384 8.61 -55.93 -24.26
CA VAL A 384 8.91 -57.36 -24.05
C VAL A 384 10.40 -57.64 -24.25
N ASP A 385 11.01 -57.11 -25.31
CA ASP A 385 12.44 -57.28 -25.60
C ASP A 385 13.31 -56.57 -24.56
N SER A 386 12.92 -55.37 -24.13
CA SER A 386 13.61 -54.61 -23.10
C SER A 386 13.53 -55.30 -21.74
N ALA A 387 12.35 -55.80 -21.34
CA ALA A 387 12.18 -56.55 -20.10
C ALA A 387 12.96 -57.87 -20.13
N LEU A 388 12.99 -58.57 -21.27
CA LEU A 388 13.79 -59.78 -21.44
C LEU A 388 15.29 -59.48 -21.33
N ALA A 389 15.76 -58.40 -21.96
CA ALA A 389 17.14 -57.97 -21.87
C ALA A 389 17.53 -57.60 -20.43
N ALA A 390 16.70 -56.80 -19.75
CA ALA A 390 16.92 -56.39 -18.37
C ALA A 390 16.93 -57.58 -17.40
N LEU A 391 15.97 -58.49 -17.51
CA LEU A 391 15.91 -59.70 -16.67
C LEU A 391 17.10 -60.63 -16.93
N THR A 392 17.49 -60.81 -18.19
CA THR A 392 18.64 -61.62 -18.56
C THR A 392 19.94 -61.01 -18.05
N ASP A 393 20.09 -59.70 -18.18
CA ASP A 393 21.26 -58.94 -17.74
C ASP A 393 21.38 -58.94 -16.21
N ALA A 394 20.29 -58.69 -15.47
CA ALA A 394 20.27 -58.75 -14.01
C ALA A 394 20.62 -60.16 -13.49
N HIS A 395 20.10 -61.22 -14.13
CA HIS A 395 20.45 -62.60 -13.78
C HIS A 395 21.92 -62.91 -14.09
N ALA A 396 22.47 -62.43 -15.22
CA ALA A 396 23.86 -62.62 -15.57
C ALA A 396 24.84 -61.82 -14.69
N LYS A 397 24.39 -60.67 -14.18
CA LYS A 397 25.15 -59.76 -13.31
C LYS A 397 25.03 -60.07 -11.82
N LEU A 398 24.42 -61.19 -11.46
CA LEU A 398 24.47 -61.69 -10.10
C LEU A 398 25.93 -61.81 -9.64
N VAL A 399 26.27 -61.02 -8.62
CA VAL A 399 27.61 -61.00 -8.06
C VAL A 399 27.59 -61.94 -6.87
N LYS A 400 28.31 -63.06 -6.96
CA LYS A 400 28.41 -63.99 -5.84
C LYS A 400 28.92 -63.24 -4.62
N GLU A 401 28.29 -63.49 -3.47
CA GLU A 401 28.77 -63.04 -2.17
C GLU A 401 30.24 -63.48 -2.08
N PRO A 402 31.20 -62.56 -1.93
CA PRO A 402 32.60 -62.95 -1.89
C PRO A 402 32.79 -63.93 -0.73
N THR A 403 33.36 -65.11 -1.02
CA THR A 403 33.92 -65.94 0.03
C THR A 403 34.96 -65.09 0.75
N VAL A 404 34.63 -64.71 1.99
CA VAL A 404 35.39 -63.90 2.94
C VAL A 404 36.82 -63.58 2.49
N PRO A 405 37.09 -62.30 2.16
CA PRO A 405 38.35 -61.65 2.46
C PRO A 405 38.17 -60.72 3.67
N GLU A 406 39.04 -60.94 4.66
CA GLU A 406 39.41 -60.12 5.83
C GLU A 406 38.41 -59.14 6.46
N VAL A 407 38.21 -59.34 7.77
CA VAL A 407 37.75 -58.35 8.75
C VAL A 407 38.48 -57.03 8.51
N VAL A 408 37.76 -55.97 8.13
CA VAL A 408 38.32 -54.61 8.06
C VAL A 408 38.71 -54.18 9.47
N ASN A 409 40.00 -53.94 9.70
CA ASN A 409 40.53 -53.54 10.99
C ASN A 409 40.45 -52.02 11.14
N LYS A 410 39.49 -51.56 11.95
CA LYS A 410 39.27 -50.15 12.29
C LYS A 410 39.96 -49.72 13.59
N GLU A 411 40.61 -50.64 14.32
CA GLU A 411 41.12 -50.38 15.67
C GLU A 411 42.13 -49.23 15.69
N ALA A 412 43.02 -49.14 14.70
CA ALA A 412 44.02 -48.09 14.65
C ALA A 412 43.43 -46.69 14.36
N LEU A 413 42.42 -46.62 13.48
CA LEU A 413 41.70 -45.38 13.20
C LEU A 413 40.87 -44.92 14.40
N GLN A 414 40.18 -45.86 15.05
CA GLN A 414 39.40 -45.61 16.25
C GLN A 414 40.30 -45.11 17.39
N ALA A 415 41.38 -45.82 17.69
CA ALA A 415 42.32 -45.45 18.75
C ALA A 415 42.92 -44.05 18.54
N LYS A 416 43.24 -43.67 17.30
CA LYS A 416 43.79 -42.33 17.02
C LYS A 416 42.75 -41.23 17.09
N SER A 417 41.53 -41.49 16.66
CA SER A 417 40.39 -40.57 16.82
C SER A 417 40.12 -40.30 18.31
N ASP A 418 40.06 -41.36 19.11
CA ASP A 418 39.79 -41.27 20.55
C ASP A 418 40.92 -40.53 21.29
N GLU A 419 42.19 -40.81 20.96
CA GLU A 419 43.34 -40.10 21.54
C GLU A 419 43.26 -38.57 21.32
N ILE A 420 42.83 -38.13 20.14
CA ILE A 420 42.72 -36.70 19.80
C ILE A 420 41.55 -36.06 20.53
N ASP A 421 40.38 -36.72 20.58
CA ASP A 421 39.22 -36.23 21.32
C ASP A 421 39.52 -36.13 22.82
N GLU A 422 40.13 -37.16 23.41
CA GLU A 422 40.54 -37.17 24.81
C GLU A 422 41.56 -36.06 25.10
N ALA A 423 42.53 -35.81 24.22
CA ALA A 423 43.51 -34.74 24.40
C ALA A 423 42.88 -33.34 24.34
N ILE A 424 41.85 -33.16 23.51
CA ILE A 424 41.08 -31.91 23.44
C ILE A 424 40.23 -31.74 24.71
N GLU A 425 39.51 -32.78 25.13
CA GLU A 425 38.68 -32.76 26.33
C GLU A 425 39.49 -32.57 27.63
N ALA A 426 40.64 -33.24 27.73
CA ALA A 426 41.58 -33.09 28.84
C ALA A 426 42.33 -31.74 28.80
N GLY A 427 42.18 -30.96 27.73
CA GLY A 427 42.84 -29.68 27.54
C GLY A 427 44.36 -29.78 27.41
N THR A 428 44.90 -30.96 27.08
CA THR A 428 46.33 -31.17 26.77
C THR A 428 46.64 -30.81 25.31
N LEU A 429 45.61 -30.72 24.47
CA LEU A 429 45.65 -30.19 23.11
C LEU A 429 44.63 -29.04 22.97
N LYS A 430 45.12 -27.79 22.90
CA LYS A 430 44.27 -26.58 22.83
C LYS A 430 44.43 -25.86 21.50
N GLY A 431 43.31 -25.56 20.84
CA GLY A 431 43.34 -24.83 19.57
C GLY A 431 44.00 -23.45 19.62
N SER A 432 43.96 -22.80 20.79
CA SER A 432 44.65 -21.52 21.02
C SER A 432 46.18 -21.58 20.95
N GLU A 433 46.78 -22.77 21.02
CA GLU A 433 48.24 -22.94 20.96
C GLU A 433 48.77 -23.18 19.54
N TYR A 434 47.89 -23.29 18.55
CA TYR A 434 48.23 -23.62 17.17
C TYR A 434 47.68 -22.56 16.21
N THR A 435 48.19 -22.50 14.98
CA THR A 435 47.65 -21.60 13.96
C THR A 435 46.24 -22.02 13.58
N VAL A 436 45.40 -21.04 13.23
CA VAL A 436 43.99 -21.28 12.84
C VAL A 436 43.89 -22.29 11.71
N ASP A 437 44.77 -22.20 10.71
CA ASP A 437 44.76 -23.10 9.54
C ASP A 437 45.15 -24.54 9.90
N SER A 438 46.20 -24.73 10.71
CA SER A 438 46.63 -26.09 11.10
C SER A 438 45.64 -26.75 12.06
N TRP A 439 44.97 -25.95 12.90
CA TRP A 439 43.90 -26.42 13.79
C TRP A 439 42.64 -26.84 13.02
N ARG A 440 42.23 -26.03 12.03
CA ARG A 440 41.06 -26.34 11.19
C ARG A 440 41.29 -27.59 10.34
N ALA A 441 42.52 -27.79 9.84
CA ALA A 441 42.89 -29.00 9.11
C ALA A 441 42.77 -30.27 9.98
N LEU A 442 43.17 -30.21 11.26
CA LEU A 442 42.98 -31.31 12.20
C LEU A 442 41.50 -31.60 12.46
N GLN A 443 40.67 -30.57 12.65
CA GLN A 443 39.22 -30.75 12.87
C GLN A 443 38.52 -31.39 11.66
N ALA A 444 38.92 -31.01 10.44
CA ALA A 444 38.38 -31.60 9.21
C ALA A 444 38.78 -33.08 9.07
N ALA A 445 40.04 -33.43 9.33
CA ALA A 445 40.50 -34.81 9.29
C ALA A 445 39.83 -35.69 10.37
N GLN A 446 39.58 -35.15 11.56
CA GLN A 446 38.88 -35.82 12.65
C GLN A 446 37.41 -36.12 12.28
N ALA A 447 36.73 -35.18 11.62
CA ALA A 447 35.36 -35.39 11.14
C ALA A 447 35.29 -36.48 10.05
N ALA A 448 36.24 -36.48 9.10
CA ALA A 448 36.33 -37.49 8.05
C ALA A 448 36.62 -38.90 8.61
N ALA A 449 37.52 -39.01 9.59
CA ALA A 449 37.80 -40.27 10.29
C ALA A 449 36.55 -40.85 10.98
N LYS A 450 35.76 -40.01 11.66
CA LYS A 450 34.51 -40.42 12.31
C LYS A 450 33.45 -40.91 11.31
N ALA A 451 33.38 -40.28 10.13
CA ALA A 451 32.48 -40.74 9.07
C ALA A 451 32.86 -42.15 8.57
N VAL A 452 34.15 -42.42 8.36
CA VAL A 452 34.64 -43.75 7.93
C VAL A 452 34.49 -44.81 9.03
N LEU A 453 34.63 -44.43 10.30
CA LEU A 453 34.36 -45.32 11.44
C LEU A 453 32.88 -45.71 11.52
N ALA A 454 31.97 -44.76 11.28
CA ALA A 454 30.52 -44.94 11.31
C ALA A 454 29.96 -45.72 10.10
N ASP A 455 30.68 -45.76 8.97
CA ASP A 455 30.24 -46.48 7.77
C ASP A 455 30.46 -48.01 7.92
N PRO A 456 29.39 -48.83 8.00
CA PRO A 456 29.52 -50.28 8.13
C PRO A 456 30.13 -50.95 6.89
N ASN A 457 30.20 -50.26 5.75
CA ASN A 457 30.70 -50.78 4.48
C ASN A 457 32.08 -50.22 4.09
N ALA A 458 32.72 -49.43 4.96
CA ALA A 458 34.04 -48.86 4.68
C ALA A 458 35.08 -49.95 4.36
N THR A 459 35.84 -49.73 3.29
CA THR A 459 36.93 -50.61 2.86
C THR A 459 38.19 -50.37 3.70
N GLN A 460 39.08 -51.37 3.81
CA GLN A 460 40.38 -51.18 4.50
C GLN A 460 41.18 -50.02 3.89
N ALA A 461 41.07 -49.78 2.58
CA ALA A 461 41.73 -48.66 1.91
C ALA A 461 41.18 -47.29 2.37
N GLU A 462 39.87 -47.18 2.60
CA GLU A 462 39.26 -45.95 3.14
C GLU A 462 39.63 -45.74 4.62
N VAL A 463 39.70 -46.83 5.40
CA VAL A 463 40.18 -46.79 6.80
C VAL A 463 41.65 -46.38 6.87
N ASP A 464 42.51 -46.96 6.02
CA ASP A 464 43.93 -46.63 5.95
C ASP A 464 44.15 -45.19 5.46
N SER A 465 43.35 -44.73 4.49
CA SER A 465 43.42 -43.37 3.96
C SER A 465 42.97 -42.33 5.00
N ALA A 466 41.88 -42.59 5.72
CA ALA A 466 41.40 -41.74 6.81
C ALA A 466 42.40 -41.70 7.97
N LEU A 467 43.01 -42.83 8.33
CA LEU A 467 44.06 -42.89 9.35
C LEU A 467 45.30 -42.09 8.92
N ALA A 468 45.74 -42.24 7.67
CA ALA A 468 46.88 -41.49 7.15
C ALA A 468 46.62 -39.98 7.14
N ALA A 469 45.43 -39.54 6.71
CA ALA A 469 45.04 -38.14 6.72
C ALA A 469 44.95 -37.56 8.14
N LEU A 470 44.42 -38.33 9.08
CA LEU A 470 44.31 -37.91 10.49
C LEU A 470 45.68 -37.79 11.16
N LEU A 471 46.58 -38.77 10.93
CA LEU A 471 47.95 -38.73 11.41
C LEU A 471 48.74 -37.55 10.80
N ASP A 472 48.57 -37.30 9.50
CA ASP A 472 49.24 -36.21 8.80
C ASP A 472 48.78 -34.83 9.29
N ALA A 473 47.48 -34.62 9.46
CA ALA A 473 46.93 -33.37 9.99
C ALA A 473 47.37 -33.12 11.45
N TYR A 474 47.41 -34.18 12.27
CA TYR A 474 47.90 -34.10 13.64
C TYR A 474 49.40 -33.79 13.71
N ALA A 475 50.22 -34.40 12.84
CA ALA A 475 51.66 -34.14 12.77
C ALA A 475 51.99 -32.74 12.23
N LYS A 476 51.12 -32.16 11.39
CA LYS A 476 51.28 -30.83 10.78
C LYS A 476 50.73 -29.68 11.61
N LEU A 477 50.34 -29.92 12.86
CA LEU A 477 49.99 -28.86 13.79
C LEU A 477 51.15 -27.86 13.94
N VAL A 478 50.89 -26.59 13.60
CA VAL A 478 51.88 -25.51 13.67
C VAL A 478 51.59 -24.68 14.91
N LYS A 479 52.54 -24.61 15.86
CA LYS A 479 52.38 -23.76 17.05
C LYS A 479 52.21 -22.31 16.62
N ALA A 480 51.25 -21.62 17.25
CA ALA A 480 51.06 -20.19 17.05
C ALA A 480 52.35 -19.45 17.44
N PRO A 481 52.82 -18.46 16.64
CA PRO A 481 54.05 -17.74 16.96
C PRO A 481 53.90 -17.01 18.29
N THR A 482 54.72 -17.36 19.27
CA THR A 482 54.86 -16.60 20.51
C THR A 482 55.85 -15.47 20.30
N SER A 483 55.40 -14.22 20.32
CA SER A 483 56.32 -13.11 20.62
C SER A 483 55.58 -11.87 21.15
N PRO A 484 56.26 -11.07 22.01
CA PRO A 484 55.64 -10.15 22.95
C PRO A 484 55.50 -8.72 22.40
N GLY A 485 54.55 -7.98 22.98
CA GLY A 485 54.74 -6.56 23.27
C GLY A 485 54.48 -5.56 22.14
N ASN A 486 53.30 -4.93 22.26
CA ASN A 486 53.08 -3.48 22.24
C ASN A 486 53.11 -2.70 20.90
N GLY A 487 52.01 -1.98 20.63
CA GLY A 487 52.07 -0.64 20.03
C GLY A 487 51.13 -0.33 18.86
N GLY A 488 49.98 0.30 19.16
CA GLY A 488 49.61 1.58 18.53
C GLY A 488 48.71 1.61 17.28
N GLY A 489 47.51 2.20 17.45
CA GLY A 489 46.88 3.08 16.47
C GLY A 489 45.70 2.49 15.67
N THR A 490 44.47 2.80 16.07
CA THR A 490 43.61 3.87 15.51
C THR A 490 42.31 3.92 16.31
N VAL A 491 41.80 5.13 16.56
CA VAL A 491 40.49 5.36 17.17
C VAL A 491 39.43 5.15 16.08
N PRO A 492 38.48 4.20 16.20
CA PRO A 492 37.28 4.23 15.39
C PRO A 492 36.35 5.28 15.99
N THR A 493 35.87 6.18 15.14
CA THR A 493 34.66 6.98 15.37
C THR A 493 33.52 6.09 15.92
N PRO A 494 32.69 6.57 16.87
CA PRO A 494 31.65 5.76 17.45
C PRO A 494 30.67 5.32 16.34
N VAL A 495 30.62 4.02 16.09
CA VAL A 495 29.52 3.38 15.36
C VAL A 495 28.27 3.59 16.21
N PRO A 496 27.16 4.12 15.65
CA PRO A 496 25.93 4.27 16.42
C PRO A 496 25.52 2.91 16.98
N THR A 497 25.36 2.83 18.30
CA THR A 497 24.94 1.61 18.99
C THR A 497 23.51 1.27 18.54
N PRO A 498 23.25 0.08 17.95
CA PRO A 498 21.89 -0.35 17.67
C PRO A 498 21.10 -0.39 18.99
N THR A 499 20.00 0.35 19.01
CA THR A 499 19.02 0.39 20.12
C THR A 499 18.19 -0.91 20.07
N PRO A 500 17.54 -1.38 21.15
CA PRO A 500 16.83 -2.67 21.18
C PRO A 500 15.86 -2.83 20.01
N GLU A 501 15.64 -4.08 19.57
CA GLU A 501 14.72 -4.44 18.49
C GLU A 501 13.39 -3.68 18.65
N SER A 502 13.03 -2.90 17.63
CA SER A 502 11.71 -2.26 17.58
C SER A 502 10.64 -3.33 17.39
N PRO A 503 9.49 -3.25 18.08
CA PRO A 503 8.44 -4.26 17.97
C PRO A 503 7.73 -4.13 16.63
N ILE A 504 8.27 -4.76 15.58
CA ILE A 504 7.52 -4.97 14.35
C ILE A 504 6.58 -6.17 14.50
N ILE A 505 5.51 -6.19 13.74
CA ILE A 505 4.55 -7.29 13.72
C ILE A 505 4.53 -7.87 12.31
N SER A 506 4.90 -9.14 12.16
CA SER A 506 4.67 -9.88 10.92
C SER A 506 3.41 -10.75 11.05
N THR A 507 2.62 -10.81 9.98
CA THR A 507 1.32 -11.49 9.96
C THR A 507 1.18 -12.38 8.73
N VAL A 508 0.44 -13.48 8.88
CA VAL A 508 -0.05 -14.35 7.80
C VAL A 508 -1.55 -14.53 8.03
N ASP A 509 -2.37 -14.11 7.08
CA ASP A 509 -3.83 -14.12 7.17
C ASP A 509 -4.33 -13.53 8.50
N ASP A 510 -3.85 -12.31 8.79
CA ASP A 510 -4.11 -11.52 10.01
C ASP A 510 -3.60 -12.15 11.33
N SER A 511 -3.05 -13.35 11.28
CA SER A 511 -2.46 -14.04 12.43
C SER A 511 -0.99 -13.68 12.60
N LYS A 512 -0.56 -13.33 13.82
CA LYS A 512 0.84 -12.98 14.09
C LYS A 512 1.77 -14.18 13.88
N VAL A 513 2.66 -14.09 12.90
CA VAL A 513 3.65 -15.12 12.56
C VAL A 513 4.99 -14.42 12.33
N PRO A 514 6.01 -14.65 13.17
CA PRO A 514 7.26 -13.90 13.10
C PRO A 514 8.18 -14.38 11.97
N PHE A 515 8.20 -13.66 10.84
CA PHE A 515 9.11 -13.89 9.71
C PHE A 515 9.98 -12.67 9.33
N ALA A 516 9.95 -11.61 10.13
CA ALA A 516 10.83 -10.46 9.98
C ALA A 516 11.30 -9.95 11.35
N SER A 517 12.46 -9.29 11.38
CA SER A 517 12.97 -8.55 12.54
C SER A 517 13.33 -7.11 12.17
N ALA A 518 13.47 -6.22 13.14
CA ALA A 518 13.83 -4.83 12.87
C ALA A 518 14.90 -4.31 13.82
N THR A 519 15.79 -3.49 13.27
CA THR A 519 16.77 -2.71 14.03
C THR A 519 16.52 -1.23 13.81
N THR A 520 16.71 -0.43 14.85
CA THR A 520 16.51 1.01 14.79
C THR A 520 17.81 1.74 15.07
N VAL A 521 18.14 2.68 14.17
CA VAL A 521 19.29 3.57 14.30
C VAL A 521 18.78 5.00 14.29
N GLN A 522 19.13 5.77 15.32
CA GLN A 522 18.93 7.22 15.29
C GLN A 522 20.15 7.91 14.68
N SER A 523 19.89 8.82 13.73
CA SER A 523 20.90 9.66 13.09
C SER A 523 20.41 11.11 13.08
N GLY A 524 20.85 11.90 14.07
CA GLY A 524 20.29 13.24 14.31
C GLY A 524 18.81 13.18 14.66
N ASP A 525 17.98 14.00 14.01
CA ASP A 525 16.52 14.04 14.21
C ASP A 525 15.77 12.94 13.44
N ARG A 526 16.46 12.17 12.59
CA ARG A 526 15.84 11.09 11.80
C ARG A 526 16.07 9.73 12.47
N THR A 527 15.00 8.96 12.54
CA THR A 527 15.04 7.56 12.96
C THR A 527 14.98 6.69 11.72
N GLN A 528 15.95 5.81 11.53
CA GLN A 528 15.94 4.79 10.48
C GLN A 528 15.57 3.44 11.09
N ILE A 529 14.59 2.77 10.50
CA ILE A 529 14.13 1.43 10.89
C ILE A 529 14.47 0.49 9.74
N THR A 530 15.49 -0.35 9.94
CA THR A 530 15.82 -1.40 8.98
C THR A 530 15.11 -2.68 9.39
N VAL A 531 14.20 -3.15 8.53
CA VAL A 531 13.53 -4.43 8.68
C VAL A 531 14.26 -5.47 7.85
N LYS A 532 14.57 -6.61 8.45
CA LYS A 532 15.17 -7.75 7.77
C LYS A 532 14.17 -8.90 7.72
N VAL A 533 13.82 -9.32 6.50
CA VAL A 533 12.98 -10.50 6.28
C VAL A 533 13.82 -11.77 6.43
N ASP A 534 13.28 -12.74 7.17
CA ASP A 534 13.85 -14.08 7.33
C ASP A 534 13.37 -14.97 6.17
N ARG A 535 14.26 -15.18 5.18
CA ARG A 535 13.94 -15.89 3.94
C ARG A 535 13.56 -17.35 4.14
N ASP A 536 14.14 -18.02 5.14
CA ASP A 536 13.86 -19.42 5.42
C ASP A 536 12.44 -19.56 5.98
N LYS A 537 12.06 -18.66 6.90
CA LYS A 537 10.69 -18.62 7.43
C LYS A 537 9.67 -18.21 6.38
N LEU A 538 9.98 -17.17 5.59
CA LEU A 538 9.11 -16.75 4.49
C LEU A 538 8.89 -17.88 3.49
N SER A 539 9.96 -18.57 3.09
CA SER A 539 9.86 -19.74 2.19
C SER A 539 9.07 -20.87 2.82
N GLY A 540 9.23 -21.11 4.13
CA GLY A 540 8.42 -22.08 4.88
C GLY A 540 6.92 -21.76 4.77
N ILE A 541 6.54 -20.53 5.07
CA ILE A 541 5.15 -20.04 4.98
C ILE A 541 4.58 -20.26 3.57
N LEU A 542 5.30 -19.81 2.53
CA LEU A 542 4.85 -19.90 1.13
C LEU A 542 4.75 -21.34 0.59
N ASN A 543 5.44 -22.30 1.24
CA ASN A 543 5.35 -23.71 0.87
C ASN A 543 4.16 -24.43 1.54
N GLU A 544 3.58 -23.87 2.59
CA GLU A 544 2.47 -24.49 3.32
C GLU A 544 1.13 -24.34 2.59
N SER A 545 0.87 -23.18 1.98
CA SER A 545 -0.38 -22.91 1.26
C SER A 545 -0.23 -21.81 0.20
N LYS A 546 -1.20 -21.72 -0.71
CA LYS A 546 -1.25 -20.69 -1.77
C LYS A 546 -2.22 -19.58 -1.41
N GLY A 547 -2.01 -18.38 -1.94
CA GLY A 547 -2.92 -17.25 -1.76
C GLY A 547 -2.85 -16.57 -0.40
N GLN A 548 -1.74 -16.71 0.32
CA GLN A 548 -1.59 -16.18 1.68
C GLN A 548 -1.48 -14.65 1.66
N LYS A 549 -2.06 -14.00 2.67
CA LYS A 549 -1.93 -12.54 2.88
C LYS A 549 -0.89 -12.27 3.96
N LEU A 550 0.33 -11.95 3.53
CA LEU A 550 1.43 -11.60 4.43
C LEU A 550 1.47 -10.10 4.71
N GLY A 551 1.78 -9.73 5.94
CA GLY A 551 1.94 -8.33 6.36
C GLY A 551 3.21 -8.11 7.19
N ILE A 552 3.84 -6.95 7.02
CA ILE A 552 4.89 -6.43 7.89
C ILE A 552 4.44 -5.05 8.37
N GLN A 553 4.08 -4.96 9.64
CA GLN A 553 3.66 -3.73 10.30
C GLN A 553 4.81 -3.13 11.11
N VAL A 554 5.12 -1.88 10.81
CA VAL A 554 6.18 -1.08 11.42
C VAL A 554 5.55 0.07 12.21
N PRO A 555 5.28 -0.10 13.51
CA PRO A 555 4.52 0.89 14.30
C PRO A 555 5.33 2.15 14.68
N GLY A 556 6.64 2.16 14.43
CA GLY A 556 7.52 3.28 14.79
C GLY A 556 7.46 4.44 13.77
N SER A 557 7.65 5.67 14.25
CA SER A 557 7.88 6.84 13.38
C SER A 557 9.34 6.87 12.93
N GLY A 558 9.60 6.59 11.65
CA GLY A 558 10.94 6.62 11.08
C GLY A 558 10.95 6.25 9.60
N ASP A 559 12.11 6.40 8.97
CA ASP A 559 12.35 5.95 7.60
C ASP A 559 12.48 4.43 7.61
N VAL A 560 11.59 3.75 6.91
CA VAL A 560 11.55 2.29 6.85
C VAL A 560 12.37 1.81 5.65
N ASP A 561 13.26 0.86 5.90
CA ASP A 561 14.09 0.20 4.92
C ASP A 561 13.93 -1.33 5.06
N ILE A 562 13.19 -1.95 4.15
CA ILE A 562 12.97 -3.39 4.12
C ILE A 562 14.08 -4.04 3.29
N GLN A 563 14.80 -4.97 3.92
CA GLN A 563 15.90 -5.73 3.34
C GLN A 563 15.69 -7.24 3.53
N GLY A 564 16.53 -8.03 2.87
CA GLY A 564 16.58 -9.48 3.02
C GLY A 564 15.67 -10.25 2.06
N LEU A 565 14.90 -9.55 1.22
CA LEU A 565 14.16 -10.14 0.11
C LEU A 565 15.07 -10.27 -1.13
N THR A 566 14.70 -11.18 -2.03
CA THR A 566 15.34 -11.37 -3.34
C THR A 566 14.29 -11.48 -4.45
N VAL A 567 14.73 -11.39 -5.71
CA VAL A 567 13.84 -11.61 -6.86
C VAL A 567 13.24 -13.02 -6.85
N GLU A 568 13.96 -14.02 -6.33
CA GLU A 568 13.43 -15.37 -6.13
C GLU A 568 12.21 -15.36 -5.19
N ASP A 569 12.26 -14.56 -4.12
CA ASP A 569 11.18 -14.50 -3.13
C ASP A 569 9.95 -13.78 -3.72
N LEU A 570 10.14 -12.70 -4.49
CA LEU A 570 9.05 -12.05 -5.23
C LEU A 570 8.42 -12.98 -6.26
N LYS A 571 9.23 -13.79 -6.95
CA LYS A 571 8.74 -14.80 -7.87
C LYS A 571 7.90 -15.86 -7.15
N LYS A 572 8.32 -16.32 -5.97
CA LYS A 572 7.55 -17.28 -5.16
C LYS A 572 6.22 -16.69 -4.70
N LEU A 573 6.18 -15.41 -4.30
CA LEU A 573 4.93 -14.71 -3.97
C LEU A 573 3.96 -14.75 -5.17
N ALA A 574 4.42 -14.34 -6.35
CA ALA A 574 3.61 -14.37 -7.58
C ALA A 574 3.16 -15.80 -7.96
N ASP A 575 4.07 -16.77 -7.99
CA ASP A 575 3.77 -18.17 -8.38
C ASP A 575 2.77 -18.86 -7.42
N THR A 576 2.71 -18.40 -6.16
CA THR A 576 1.76 -18.89 -5.15
C THR A 576 0.48 -18.05 -5.07
N GLY A 577 0.40 -16.92 -5.78
CA GLY A 577 -0.69 -15.94 -5.66
C GLY A 577 -0.76 -15.26 -4.29
N SER A 578 0.34 -15.29 -3.52
CA SER A 578 0.40 -14.72 -2.17
C SER A 578 0.81 -13.25 -2.22
N SER A 579 0.24 -12.42 -1.35
CA SER A 579 0.53 -10.98 -1.28
C SER A 579 1.41 -10.64 -0.07
N LEU A 580 2.29 -9.65 -0.21
CA LEU A 580 3.03 -9.08 0.92
C LEU A 580 2.80 -7.58 1.01
N ASN A 581 2.24 -7.13 2.13
CA ASN A 581 1.98 -5.71 2.42
C ASN A 581 2.99 -5.20 3.45
N ILE A 582 3.58 -4.04 3.16
CA ILE A 582 4.39 -3.28 4.12
C ILE A 582 3.53 -2.13 4.64
N GLU A 583 3.33 -2.06 5.96
CA GLU A 583 2.48 -1.08 6.62
C GLU A 583 3.29 -0.27 7.63
N ASP A 584 3.34 1.05 7.46
CA ASP A 584 3.90 1.97 8.45
C ASP A 584 2.96 3.15 8.72
N LEU A 585 3.43 4.15 9.46
CA LEU A 585 2.61 5.34 9.78
C LEU A 585 2.37 6.26 8.58
N LEU A 586 3.19 6.19 7.54
CA LEU A 586 3.17 7.04 6.35
C LEU A 586 2.37 6.42 5.20
N ALA A 587 2.45 5.10 5.02
CA ALA A 587 1.86 4.41 3.90
C ALA A 587 1.58 2.92 4.15
N ILE A 588 0.70 2.36 3.31
CA ILE A 588 0.61 0.92 3.06
C ILE A 588 1.09 0.68 1.63
N TYR A 589 2.11 -0.17 1.49
CA TYR A 589 2.69 -0.56 0.21
C TYR A 589 2.52 -2.07 -0.02
N PRO A 590 1.47 -2.47 -0.76
CA PRO A 590 1.39 -3.81 -1.32
C PRO A 590 2.47 -4.00 -2.37
N ILE A 591 3.32 -5.02 -2.23
CA ILE A 591 4.37 -5.29 -3.21
C ILE A 591 3.71 -5.78 -4.52
N PRO A 592 3.94 -5.11 -5.66
CA PRO A 592 3.20 -5.36 -6.90
C PRO A 592 3.73 -6.57 -7.68
N THR A 593 3.76 -7.74 -7.04
CA THR A 593 4.42 -8.94 -7.61
C THR A 593 3.83 -9.39 -8.96
N ASP A 594 2.52 -9.25 -9.15
CA ASP A 594 1.85 -9.59 -10.42
C ASP A 594 2.15 -8.60 -11.55
N GLN A 595 2.38 -7.33 -11.21
CA GLN A 595 2.66 -6.28 -12.20
C GLN A 595 4.16 -6.10 -12.47
N LEU A 596 5.04 -6.72 -11.67
CA LEU A 596 6.48 -6.63 -11.88
C LEU A 596 6.93 -7.43 -13.09
N LYS A 597 7.61 -6.76 -14.02
CA LYS A 597 8.25 -7.39 -15.19
C LYS A 597 9.58 -8.02 -14.78
N LEU A 598 9.53 -9.08 -13.98
CA LEU A 598 10.71 -9.71 -13.38
C LEU A 598 11.77 -10.11 -14.42
N ASN A 599 11.37 -10.57 -15.61
CA ASN A 599 12.31 -10.92 -16.68
C ASN A 599 13.11 -9.70 -17.18
N GLU A 600 12.47 -8.54 -17.32
CA GLU A 600 13.14 -7.30 -17.72
C GLU A 600 14.12 -6.85 -16.63
N ILE A 601 13.70 -6.91 -15.36
CA ILE A 601 14.55 -6.55 -14.21
C ILE A 601 15.78 -7.46 -14.15
N VAL A 602 15.62 -8.77 -14.26
CA VAL A 602 16.71 -9.75 -14.21
C VAL A 602 17.69 -9.52 -15.36
N SER A 603 17.19 -9.20 -16.57
CA SER A 603 18.06 -8.94 -17.73
C SER A 603 19.02 -7.77 -17.53
N GLN A 604 18.70 -6.81 -16.66
CA GLN A 604 19.58 -5.68 -16.32
C GLN A 604 20.79 -6.09 -15.48
N PHE A 605 20.77 -7.30 -14.89
CA PHE A 605 21.85 -7.89 -14.12
C PHE A 605 22.53 -9.06 -14.86
N GLY A 606 22.16 -9.35 -16.12
CA GLY A 606 22.70 -10.46 -16.90
C GLY A 606 22.20 -11.83 -16.44
N ASP A 607 23.06 -12.85 -16.46
CA ASP A 607 22.73 -14.24 -16.09
C ASP A 607 22.75 -14.48 -14.56
N THR A 608 22.57 -13.44 -13.74
CA THR A 608 22.62 -13.55 -12.28
C THR A 608 21.46 -14.39 -11.74
N PRO A 609 21.71 -15.35 -10.83
CA PRO A 609 20.65 -16.12 -10.18
C PRO A 609 19.66 -15.22 -9.42
N LEU A 610 18.36 -15.51 -9.50
CA LEU A 610 17.30 -14.72 -8.85
C LEU A 610 17.50 -14.59 -7.33
N SER A 611 18.12 -15.59 -6.71
CA SER A 611 18.45 -15.65 -5.29
C SER A 611 19.56 -14.69 -4.87
N GLU A 612 20.29 -14.11 -5.83
CA GLU A 612 21.41 -13.20 -5.60
C GLU A 612 21.07 -11.74 -5.91
N ILE A 613 19.92 -11.48 -6.51
CA ILE A 613 19.43 -10.11 -6.77
C ILE A 613 18.58 -9.69 -5.56
N ALA A 614 19.14 -8.83 -4.72
CA ALA A 614 18.49 -8.31 -3.54
C ALA A 614 17.35 -7.34 -3.91
N VAL A 615 16.27 -7.38 -3.15
CA VAL A 615 15.14 -6.47 -3.26
C VAL A 615 15.12 -5.60 -2.01
N ASN A 616 15.11 -4.29 -2.20
CA ASN A 616 15.00 -3.32 -1.11
C ASN A 616 13.77 -2.43 -1.33
N ILE A 617 13.03 -2.19 -0.25
CA ILE A 617 11.85 -1.32 -0.26
C ILE A 617 12.10 -0.21 0.75
N ASN A 618 12.00 1.04 0.30
CA ASN A 618 12.13 2.19 1.18
C ASN A 618 10.81 2.94 1.26
N ILE A 619 10.35 3.23 2.48
CA ILE A 619 9.22 4.11 2.75
C ILE A 619 9.73 5.19 3.69
N LYS A 620 9.83 6.42 3.21
CA LYS A 620 10.37 7.52 4.02
C LYS A 620 9.69 8.83 3.76
N ARG A 621 9.78 9.74 4.72
CA ARG A 621 9.37 11.13 4.52
C ARG A 621 10.41 11.84 3.64
N SER A 622 9.96 12.59 2.64
CA SER A 622 10.87 13.37 1.78
C SER A 622 11.68 14.38 2.60
N THR A 623 12.71 14.98 1.98
CA THR A 623 13.43 16.08 2.62
C THR A 623 12.51 17.31 2.78
N GLU A 624 12.75 18.11 3.82
CA GLU A 624 12.05 19.39 4.03
C GLU A 624 12.29 20.35 2.86
N ALA A 625 13.47 20.30 2.22
CA ALA A 625 13.78 21.11 1.05
C ALA A 625 12.84 20.80 -0.13
N LEU A 626 12.64 19.51 -0.44
CA LEU A 626 11.72 19.10 -1.50
C LEU A 626 10.26 19.41 -1.15
N ALA A 627 9.86 19.20 0.11
CA ALA A 627 8.51 19.49 0.58
C ALA A 627 8.18 21.00 0.48
N ASN A 628 9.13 21.86 0.87
CA ASN A 628 8.97 23.31 0.76
C ASN A 628 8.96 23.77 -0.69
N LEU A 629 9.85 23.23 -1.53
CA LEU A 629 9.85 23.52 -2.96
C LEU A 629 8.51 23.13 -3.60
N ALA A 630 7.97 21.96 -3.26
CA ALA A 630 6.65 21.55 -3.74
C ALA A 630 5.53 22.49 -3.25
N LYS A 631 5.52 22.85 -1.96
CA LYS A 631 4.57 23.83 -1.40
C LYS A 631 4.60 25.16 -2.16
N GLU A 632 5.79 25.66 -2.49
CA GLU A 632 5.96 26.89 -3.28
C GLU A 632 5.38 26.73 -4.70
N GLN A 633 5.69 25.63 -5.40
CA GLN A 633 5.21 25.37 -6.75
C GLN A 633 3.68 25.21 -6.81
N VAL A 634 3.08 24.54 -5.83
CA VAL A 634 1.62 24.38 -5.79
C VAL A 634 0.90 25.68 -5.45
N ALA A 635 1.42 26.43 -4.47
CA ALA A 635 0.85 27.70 -4.05
C ALA A 635 0.88 28.74 -5.18
N ALA A 636 1.96 28.76 -5.97
CA ALA A 636 2.09 29.62 -7.15
C ALA A 636 1.01 29.36 -8.22
N LYS A 637 0.40 28.17 -8.23
CA LYS A 637 -0.70 27.81 -9.14
C LYS A 637 -2.09 27.82 -8.47
N GLY A 638 -2.17 28.24 -7.21
CA GLY A 638 -3.42 28.41 -6.48
C GLY A 638 -4.01 27.13 -5.90
N TYR A 639 -3.19 26.11 -5.64
CA TYR A 639 -3.62 24.90 -4.92
C TYR A 639 -2.69 24.56 -3.74
N GLU A 640 -3.17 23.73 -2.82
CA GLU A 640 -2.53 23.45 -1.52
C GLU A 640 -1.99 22.02 -1.46
N LEU A 641 -0.79 21.82 -0.90
CA LEU A 641 -0.22 20.51 -0.61
C LEU A 641 -0.63 20.10 0.81
N LEU A 642 -1.44 19.05 0.93
CA LEU A 642 -2.07 18.69 2.21
C LEU A 642 -1.25 17.71 3.05
N VAL A 643 -0.45 16.88 2.40
CA VAL A 643 0.32 15.82 3.08
C VAL A 643 1.81 16.03 2.83
N HIS A 644 2.63 15.81 3.86
CA HIS A 644 4.07 15.84 3.65
C HIS A 644 4.45 14.74 2.66
N PRO A 645 5.26 15.03 1.63
CA PRO A 645 5.55 14.02 0.63
C PRO A 645 6.23 12.77 1.21
N VAL A 646 5.79 11.61 0.73
CA VAL A 646 6.24 10.27 1.13
C VAL A 646 6.94 9.63 -0.07
N GLU A 647 8.19 9.27 0.09
CA GLU A 647 9.00 8.55 -0.88
C GLU A 647 8.80 7.06 -0.67
N ILE A 648 8.38 6.37 -1.75
CA ILE A 648 8.25 4.92 -1.81
C ILE A 648 9.12 4.46 -2.96
N ASP A 649 10.14 3.65 -2.66
CA ASP A 649 11.05 3.11 -3.67
C ASP A 649 11.14 1.60 -3.56
N LEU A 650 11.05 0.93 -4.71
CA LEU A 650 11.37 -0.49 -4.87
C LEU A 650 12.61 -0.61 -5.77
N THR A 651 13.70 -1.14 -5.20
CA THR A 651 14.99 -1.26 -5.89
C THR A 651 15.50 -2.69 -5.90
N PHE A 652 16.32 -2.98 -6.91
CA PHE A 652 16.97 -4.27 -7.12
C PHE A 652 18.48 -4.05 -7.12
N ALA A 653 19.22 -4.87 -6.38
CA ALA A 653 20.65 -4.67 -6.20
C ALA A 653 21.44 -5.98 -6.29
N HIS A 654 22.59 -5.92 -6.97
CA HIS A 654 23.55 -7.02 -7.04
C HIS A 654 24.95 -6.47 -7.32
N ASN A 655 25.98 -6.96 -6.62
CA ASN A 655 27.39 -6.55 -6.80
C ASN A 655 27.65 -5.02 -6.82
N GLY A 656 26.90 -4.25 -6.02
CA GLY A 656 27.02 -2.79 -5.94
C GLY A 656 26.32 -2.03 -7.07
N GLN A 657 25.74 -2.72 -8.06
CA GLN A 657 24.78 -2.15 -9.01
C GLN A 657 23.40 -2.10 -8.35
N THR A 658 22.69 -0.98 -8.49
CA THR A 658 21.32 -0.81 -8.02
C THR A 658 20.48 -0.21 -9.14
N ASN A 659 19.37 -0.86 -9.47
CA ASN A 659 18.41 -0.40 -10.48
C ASN A 659 17.01 -0.31 -9.86
N GLN A 660 16.13 0.50 -10.46
CA GLN A 660 14.72 0.58 -10.12
C GLN A 660 13.89 -0.25 -11.11
N ALA A 661 12.72 -0.74 -10.68
CA ALA A 661 11.71 -1.17 -11.64
C ALA A 661 11.08 0.09 -12.26
N ASP A 662 11.28 0.29 -13.56
CA ASP A 662 10.84 1.53 -14.20
C ASP A 662 9.31 1.56 -14.37
N LEU A 663 8.79 0.73 -15.27
CA LEU A 663 7.36 0.57 -15.52
C LEU A 663 6.85 -0.83 -15.19
N LEU A 664 5.72 -0.87 -14.51
CA LEU A 664 4.93 -2.05 -14.22
C LEU A 664 4.10 -2.47 -15.45
N ALA A 665 3.69 -3.74 -15.50
CA ALA A 665 2.83 -4.28 -16.55
C ALA A 665 1.35 -3.86 -16.41
N GLY A 666 0.99 -3.20 -15.30
CA GLY A 666 -0.34 -2.71 -14.99
C GLY A 666 -0.31 -1.81 -13.77
N TYR A 667 -1.44 -1.18 -13.44
CA TYR A 667 -1.53 -0.26 -12.30
C TYR A 667 -1.33 -1.00 -10.98
N ALA A 668 -0.45 -0.45 -10.13
CA ALA A 668 -0.28 -0.92 -8.76
C ALA A 668 -0.73 0.14 -7.76
N VAL A 669 -1.39 -0.32 -6.71
CA VAL A 669 -1.90 0.52 -5.63
C VAL A 669 -0.80 0.86 -4.62
N LYS A 670 -0.85 2.09 -4.11
CA LYS A 670 -0.09 2.55 -2.94
C LYS A 670 -1.04 3.36 -2.09
N TYR A 671 -1.05 3.16 -0.77
CA TYR A 671 -1.93 3.91 0.11
C TYR A 671 -1.11 4.93 0.88
N ILE A 672 -1.28 6.21 0.58
CA ILE A 672 -0.65 7.28 1.35
C ILE A 672 -1.56 7.65 2.52
N ALA A 673 -1.05 7.57 3.73
CA ALA A 673 -1.84 7.79 4.91
C ALA A 673 -2.21 9.26 5.05
N LEU A 674 -3.50 9.54 5.25
CA LEU A 674 -3.96 10.90 5.48
C LEU A 674 -3.80 11.27 6.97
N PRO A 675 -3.42 12.52 7.30
CA PRO A 675 -3.35 13.00 8.68
C PRO A 675 -4.69 12.85 9.40
N GLU A 676 -4.66 12.58 10.71
CA GLU A 676 -5.88 12.57 11.51
C GLU A 676 -6.55 13.95 11.51
N GLY A 677 -7.89 13.98 11.46
CA GLY A 677 -8.67 15.23 11.44
C GLY A 677 -8.75 15.94 10.09
N ILE A 678 -8.06 15.47 9.05
CA ILE A 678 -8.23 16.01 7.70
C ILE A 678 -9.61 15.66 7.15
N ASP A 679 -10.29 16.64 6.55
CA ASP A 679 -11.54 16.40 5.83
C ASP A 679 -11.24 15.61 4.54
N PRO A 680 -11.72 14.36 4.40
CA PRO A 680 -11.48 13.58 3.19
C PRO A 680 -12.07 14.24 1.93
N ASN A 681 -13.09 15.10 2.06
CA ASN A 681 -13.66 15.84 0.93
C ASN A 681 -12.73 16.97 0.43
N ARG A 682 -11.72 17.36 1.23
CA ARG A 682 -10.67 18.29 0.82
C ARG A 682 -9.52 17.60 0.06
N ILE A 683 -9.64 16.31 -0.27
CA ILE A 683 -8.65 15.63 -1.11
C ILE A 683 -9.11 15.64 -2.56
N THR A 684 -8.42 16.39 -3.42
CA THR A 684 -8.76 16.45 -4.85
C THR A 684 -8.14 15.28 -5.62
N THR A 685 -6.84 15.05 -5.41
CA THR A 685 -6.11 13.95 -6.05
C THR A 685 -4.76 13.73 -5.37
N GLY A 686 -4.21 12.52 -5.53
CA GLY A 686 -2.80 12.24 -5.34
C GLY A 686 -1.95 12.83 -6.47
N VAL A 687 -0.70 13.12 -6.14
CA VAL A 687 0.30 13.65 -7.06
C VAL A 687 1.65 12.97 -6.82
N VAL A 688 2.44 12.87 -7.88
CA VAL A 688 3.89 12.67 -7.77
C VAL A 688 4.61 14.01 -7.86
N ILE A 689 5.60 14.17 -7.00
CA ILE A 689 6.44 15.35 -6.90
C ILE A 689 7.76 15.08 -7.62
N LYS A 690 8.08 15.94 -8.59
CA LYS A 690 9.33 15.90 -9.33
C LYS A 690 10.47 16.52 -8.52
N PRO A 691 11.74 16.28 -8.87
CA PRO A 691 12.89 16.87 -8.17
C PRO A 691 12.90 18.41 -8.14
N ASP A 692 12.24 19.07 -9.11
CA ASP A 692 12.07 20.53 -9.17
C ASP A 692 10.86 21.05 -8.34
N GLY A 693 10.20 20.16 -7.60
CA GLY A 693 9.01 20.44 -6.80
C GLY A 693 7.71 20.57 -7.59
N THR A 694 7.75 20.51 -8.93
CA THR A 694 6.51 20.47 -9.72
C THR A 694 5.76 19.17 -9.45
N VAL A 695 4.44 19.24 -9.51
CA VAL A 695 3.56 18.10 -9.22
C VAL A 695 2.88 17.60 -10.49
N PHE A 696 2.64 16.29 -10.55
CA PHE A 696 1.95 15.62 -11.64
C PHE A 696 0.84 14.73 -11.08
N HIS A 697 -0.35 14.78 -11.69
CA HIS A 697 -1.49 13.96 -11.30
C HIS A 697 -1.16 12.48 -11.35
N VAL A 698 -1.63 11.73 -10.37
CA VAL A 698 -1.76 10.27 -10.44
C VAL A 698 -3.19 9.88 -10.05
N PRO A 699 -3.84 8.94 -10.76
CA PRO A 699 -5.20 8.54 -10.44
C PRO A 699 -5.32 8.09 -8.99
N THR A 700 -6.34 8.60 -8.30
CA THR A 700 -6.45 8.47 -6.85
C THR A 700 -7.90 8.34 -6.42
N VAL A 701 -8.12 7.42 -5.48
CA VAL A 701 -9.38 7.22 -4.75
C VAL A 701 -9.12 7.47 -3.25
N VAL A 702 -10.02 8.19 -2.58
CA VAL A 702 -9.95 8.31 -1.11
C VAL A 702 -10.67 7.13 -0.50
N THR A 703 -10.00 6.40 0.39
CA THR A 703 -10.54 5.18 1.00
C THR A 703 -10.27 5.15 2.49
N LYS A 704 -11.05 4.35 3.23
CA LYS A 704 -10.92 4.16 4.67
C LYS A 704 -10.54 2.71 4.96
N LEU A 705 -9.36 2.51 5.53
CA LEU A 705 -8.84 1.19 5.93
C LEU A 705 -8.58 1.21 7.44
N ASN A 706 -9.07 0.21 8.18
CA ASN A 706 -8.87 0.10 9.63
C ASN A 706 -9.20 1.40 10.40
N ASN A 707 -10.30 2.05 10.00
CA ASN A 707 -10.79 3.33 10.54
C ASN A 707 -9.88 4.57 10.28
N ARG A 708 -8.85 4.46 9.44
CA ARG A 708 -7.99 5.57 9.01
C ARG A 708 -8.19 5.84 7.52
N TYR A 709 -8.19 7.11 7.13
CA TYR A 709 -8.28 7.47 5.72
C TYR A 709 -6.92 7.40 5.02
N PHE A 710 -6.94 6.96 3.76
CA PHE A 710 -5.81 6.86 2.88
C PHE A 710 -6.17 7.41 1.50
N ALA A 711 -5.18 7.97 0.81
CA ALA A 711 -5.25 8.15 -0.63
C ALA A 711 -4.71 6.88 -1.30
N GLN A 712 -5.58 6.10 -1.93
CA GLN A 712 -5.21 4.98 -2.79
C GLN A 712 -4.75 5.55 -4.14
N ILE A 713 -3.44 5.57 -4.34
CA ILE A 713 -2.79 6.02 -5.57
C ILE A 713 -2.62 4.82 -6.50
N ASN A 714 -3.16 4.92 -7.71
CA ASN A 714 -2.96 3.95 -8.77
C ASN A 714 -1.85 4.46 -9.69
N ASP A 715 -0.71 3.79 -9.73
CA ASP A 715 0.45 4.21 -10.52
C ASP A 715 1.07 3.02 -11.27
N LEU A 716 1.53 3.27 -12.50
CA LEU A 716 2.27 2.29 -13.32
C LEU A 716 3.75 2.21 -12.94
N ARG A 717 4.24 3.09 -12.05
CA ARG A 717 5.62 3.06 -11.56
C ARG A 717 5.71 2.34 -10.23
N SER A 718 6.84 1.68 -9.97
CA SER A 718 7.09 1.07 -8.66
C SER A 718 7.68 2.05 -7.64
N TYR A 719 8.04 3.26 -8.06
CA TYR A 719 8.74 4.26 -7.24
C TYR A 719 8.18 5.67 -7.45
N GLY A 720 8.41 6.54 -6.46
CA GLY A 720 8.05 7.95 -6.55
C GLY A 720 7.97 8.65 -5.20
N THR A 721 7.90 9.98 -5.26
CA THR A 721 7.57 10.83 -4.11
C THR A 721 6.13 11.29 -4.22
N TYR A 722 5.26 10.79 -3.33
CA TYR A 722 3.82 10.94 -3.40
C TYR A 722 3.28 11.92 -2.36
N SER A 723 2.23 12.63 -2.70
CA SER A 723 1.43 13.44 -1.77
C SER A 723 0.01 13.60 -2.31
N VAL A 724 -0.82 14.38 -1.64
CA VAL A 724 -2.16 14.78 -2.06
C VAL A 724 -2.32 16.30 -2.03
N ILE A 725 -3.15 16.81 -2.92
CA ILE A 725 -3.44 18.24 -3.05
C ILE A 725 -4.92 18.56 -2.85
N TRP A 726 -5.18 19.82 -2.49
CA TRP A 726 -6.48 20.46 -2.57
C TRP A 726 -6.47 21.51 -3.67
N ASN A 727 -7.26 21.30 -4.72
CA ASN A 727 -7.35 22.16 -5.90
C ASN A 727 -8.80 22.24 -6.40
N PRO A 728 -9.71 22.87 -5.66
CA PRO A 728 -11.09 23.05 -6.13
C PRO A 728 -11.10 23.95 -7.37
N ARG A 729 -11.96 23.64 -8.35
CA ARG A 729 -12.09 24.41 -9.58
C ARG A 729 -13.54 24.74 -9.90
N ASP A 730 -13.75 25.99 -10.29
CA ASP A 730 -15.01 26.47 -10.86
C ASP A 730 -14.68 27.41 -12.03
N LEU A 731 -14.62 26.84 -13.24
CA LEU A 731 -14.31 27.59 -14.46
C LEU A 731 -15.55 28.36 -14.93
N ASP A 732 -15.36 29.63 -15.30
CA ASP A 732 -16.46 30.58 -15.47
C ASP A 732 -17.39 30.22 -16.65
N ASP A 733 -16.82 29.77 -17.75
CA ASP A 733 -17.55 29.48 -18.99
C ASP A 733 -18.24 28.11 -19.01
N VAL A 734 -18.06 27.27 -17.99
CA VAL A 734 -18.77 25.99 -17.86
C VAL A 734 -19.88 26.00 -16.81
N LYS A 735 -20.09 27.10 -16.08
CA LYS A 735 -21.06 27.18 -14.97
C LYS A 735 -22.49 26.73 -15.31
N THR A 736 -22.91 26.87 -16.56
CA THR A 736 -24.23 26.46 -17.08
C THR A 736 -24.12 25.40 -18.19
N HIS A 737 -22.93 24.93 -18.49
CA HIS A 737 -22.65 23.98 -19.55
C HIS A 737 -22.85 22.54 -19.04
N TRP A 738 -23.33 21.62 -19.88
CA TRP A 738 -23.60 20.22 -19.49
C TRP A 738 -22.37 19.51 -18.91
N ALA A 739 -21.19 19.84 -19.43
CA ALA A 739 -19.92 19.28 -18.98
C ALA A 739 -19.32 19.95 -17.73
N LYS A 740 -20.06 20.80 -17.01
CA LYS A 740 -19.56 21.54 -15.83
C LYS A 740 -18.83 20.62 -14.86
N GLU A 741 -19.49 19.53 -14.46
CA GLU A 741 -18.96 18.60 -13.47
C GLU A 741 -17.69 17.93 -13.99
N SER A 742 -17.74 17.36 -15.19
CA SER A 742 -16.58 16.67 -15.76
C SER A 742 -15.38 17.60 -15.98
N VAL A 743 -15.64 18.80 -16.47
CA VAL A 743 -14.58 19.79 -16.68
C VAL A 743 -13.97 20.25 -15.35
N ASN A 744 -14.80 20.61 -14.36
CA ASN A 744 -14.27 21.07 -13.08
C ASN A 744 -13.53 19.95 -12.34
N ASN A 745 -14.03 18.70 -12.37
CA ASN A 745 -13.37 17.56 -11.75
C ASN A 745 -12.01 17.27 -12.41
N MET A 746 -11.96 17.16 -13.74
CA MET A 746 -10.71 16.92 -14.46
C MET A 746 -9.72 18.09 -14.31
N ALA A 747 -10.19 19.34 -14.24
CA ALA A 747 -9.33 20.49 -13.99
C ALA A 747 -8.79 20.49 -12.55
N ALA A 748 -9.63 20.11 -11.58
CA ALA A 748 -9.25 19.99 -10.17
C ALA A 748 -8.16 18.93 -10.00
N ARG A 749 -8.28 17.80 -10.71
CA ARG A 749 -7.27 16.73 -10.72
C ARG A 749 -6.00 17.06 -11.52
N LEU A 750 -5.86 18.25 -12.10
CA LEU A 750 -4.73 18.64 -12.98
C LEU A 750 -4.65 17.87 -14.32
N VAL A 751 -5.72 17.19 -14.71
CA VAL A 751 -5.81 16.42 -15.96
C VAL A 751 -5.96 17.34 -17.17
N ILE A 752 -6.79 18.38 -17.04
CA ILE A 752 -7.03 19.38 -18.07
C ILE A 752 -6.63 20.77 -17.60
N GLU A 753 -6.27 21.62 -18.56
CA GLU A 753 -5.93 23.02 -18.32
C GLU A 753 -6.87 23.94 -19.10
N GLY A 754 -7.24 25.06 -18.48
CA GLY A 754 -8.03 26.11 -19.11
C GLY A 754 -7.23 26.89 -20.15
N THR A 755 -7.92 27.75 -20.91
CA THR A 755 -7.32 28.62 -21.93
C THR A 755 -6.88 29.99 -21.38
N GLY A 756 -6.86 30.14 -20.06
CA GLY A 756 -6.59 31.40 -19.37
C GLY A 756 -7.86 32.15 -18.97
N ASN A 757 -7.70 33.21 -18.15
CA ASN A 757 -8.81 34.02 -17.62
C ASN A 757 -9.92 33.19 -16.94
N ASN A 758 -9.55 32.12 -16.23
CA ASN A 758 -10.46 31.18 -15.58
C ASN A 758 -11.50 30.49 -16.51
N ASN A 759 -11.19 30.40 -17.81
CA ASN A 759 -12.05 29.75 -18.81
C ASN A 759 -11.46 28.45 -19.36
N PHE A 760 -12.30 27.54 -19.84
CA PHE A 760 -11.93 26.26 -20.46
C PHE A 760 -12.14 26.20 -21.98
N THR A 761 -13.08 26.98 -22.52
CA THR A 761 -13.63 26.94 -23.89
C THR A 761 -14.25 25.59 -24.25
N PRO A 762 -15.31 25.15 -23.54
CA PRO A 762 -15.86 23.78 -23.63
C PRO A 762 -16.27 23.36 -25.05
N ASP A 763 -16.87 24.27 -25.83
CA ASP A 763 -17.40 23.98 -27.17
C ASP A 763 -16.35 24.05 -28.29
N ARG A 764 -15.12 24.46 -27.98
CA ARG A 764 -14.06 24.50 -28.99
C ARG A 764 -13.69 23.08 -29.37
N VAL A 765 -13.51 22.85 -30.67
CA VAL A 765 -12.94 21.59 -31.17
C VAL A 765 -11.53 21.40 -30.60
N ILE A 766 -11.24 20.19 -30.12
CA ILE A 766 -9.94 19.84 -29.53
C ILE A 766 -8.97 19.37 -30.60
N THR A 767 -7.70 19.77 -30.50
CA THR A 767 -6.65 19.25 -31.38
C THR A 767 -6.19 17.86 -30.91
N ARG A 768 -5.52 17.13 -31.81
CA ARG A 768 -4.98 15.81 -31.50
C ARG A 768 -3.90 15.87 -30.41
N SER A 769 -3.08 16.91 -30.41
CA SER A 769 -2.06 17.15 -29.37
C SER A 769 -2.68 17.41 -28.00
N GLU A 770 -3.68 18.27 -27.92
CA GLU A 770 -4.39 18.54 -26.67
C GLU A 770 -5.07 17.30 -26.11
N PHE A 771 -5.72 16.52 -26.98
CA PHE A 771 -6.35 15.28 -26.54
C PHE A 771 -5.35 14.26 -26.01
N ALA A 772 -4.20 14.07 -26.68
CA ALA A 772 -3.13 13.19 -26.20
C ALA A 772 -2.61 13.63 -24.82
N VAL A 773 -2.43 14.94 -24.61
CA VAL A 773 -1.99 15.49 -23.31
C VAL A 773 -3.01 15.19 -22.22
N PHE A 774 -4.31 15.37 -22.48
CA PHE A 774 -5.33 15.08 -21.49
C PHE A 774 -5.38 13.60 -21.12
N VAL A 775 -5.24 12.70 -22.09
CA VAL A 775 -5.22 11.24 -21.85
C VAL A 775 -4.01 10.84 -21.00
N VAL A 776 -2.81 11.31 -21.36
CA VAL A 776 -1.56 11.03 -20.62
C VAL A 776 -1.64 11.52 -19.18
N LYS A 777 -2.11 12.77 -18.98
CA LYS A 777 -2.29 13.33 -17.64
C LYS A 777 -3.37 12.59 -16.86
N GLY A 778 -4.49 12.25 -17.49
CA GLY A 778 -5.62 11.55 -16.85
C GLY A 778 -5.22 10.19 -16.31
N LEU A 779 -4.42 9.46 -17.07
CA LEU A 779 -3.89 8.14 -16.69
C LEU A 779 -2.69 8.21 -15.73
N GLY A 780 -2.17 9.40 -15.44
CA GLY A 780 -0.97 9.55 -14.62
C GLY A 780 0.31 8.99 -15.27
N LEU A 781 0.37 8.96 -16.61
CA LEU A 781 1.53 8.43 -17.33
C LEU A 781 2.68 9.44 -17.31
N MET A 782 3.81 9.03 -16.76
CA MET A 782 4.97 9.90 -16.58
C MET A 782 6.28 9.13 -16.73
N HIS A 783 7.21 9.69 -17.50
CA HIS A 783 8.63 9.33 -17.52
C HIS A 783 9.46 10.51 -17.01
N LEU A 784 10.48 10.24 -16.19
CA LEU A 784 11.47 11.27 -15.82
C LEU A 784 12.46 11.51 -16.95
N ASP A 785 12.82 10.45 -17.68
CA ASP A 785 13.67 10.50 -18.87
C ASP A 785 12.85 10.05 -20.09
N VAL A 786 12.31 11.01 -20.84
CA VAL A 786 11.52 10.70 -22.05
C VAL A 786 12.47 10.28 -23.18
N GLU A 787 12.22 9.10 -23.78
CA GLU A 787 13.03 8.57 -24.89
C GLU A 787 12.91 9.41 -26.18
N GLN A 788 13.61 8.96 -27.22
CA GLN A 788 13.56 9.56 -28.56
C GLN A 788 12.14 9.46 -29.16
N ASN A 789 11.51 10.62 -29.35
CA ASN A 789 10.27 10.74 -30.10
C ASN A 789 10.37 10.11 -31.51
N LYS A 790 9.35 9.32 -31.90
CA LYS A 790 9.28 8.63 -33.20
C LYS A 790 8.64 9.45 -34.32
N PHE A 791 7.95 10.55 -34.00
CA PHE A 791 7.22 11.37 -34.97
C PHE A 791 8.05 12.55 -35.46
N HIS A 792 8.31 12.61 -36.76
CA HIS A 792 9.20 13.62 -37.34
C HIS A 792 8.66 15.07 -37.27
N ASP A 793 7.36 15.26 -37.07
CA ASP A 793 6.68 16.55 -36.96
C ASP A 793 6.51 17.02 -35.50
N VAL A 794 6.98 16.25 -34.53
CA VAL A 794 6.95 16.61 -33.11
C VAL A 794 8.35 16.99 -32.66
N SER A 795 8.62 18.30 -32.57
CA SER A 795 9.91 18.81 -32.11
C SER A 795 10.00 18.81 -30.58
N SER A 796 11.20 18.58 -30.02
CA SER A 796 11.45 18.69 -28.56
C SER A 796 11.15 20.05 -27.94
N ALA A 797 10.99 21.10 -28.75
CA ALA A 797 10.57 22.43 -28.29
C ALA A 797 9.04 22.62 -28.23
N THR A 798 8.25 21.67 -28.77
CA THR A 798 6.79 21.77 -28.73
C THR A 798 6.27 21.40 -27.35
N TRP A 799 5.27 22.14 -26.87
CA TRP A 799 4.74 21.99 -25.50
C TRP A 799 4.12 20.61 -25.22
N PHE A 800 3.71 19.89 -26.26
CA PHE A 800 3.12 18.55 -26.18
C PHE A 800 4.12 17.41 -26.49
N HIS A 801 5.41 17.72 -26.69
CA HIS A 801 6.42 16.73 -27.04
C HIS A 801 6.40 15.53 -26.09
N ASP A 802 6.58 15.79 -24.79
CA ASP A 802 6.71 14.72 -23.81
C ASP A 802 5.45 13.87 -23.73
N ALA A 803 4.27 14.52 -23.71
CA ALA A 803 3.00 13.79 -23.66
C ALA A 803 2.80 12.91 -24.89
N VAL A 804 3.13 13.38 -26.10
CA VAL A 804 2.96 12.57 -27.30
C VAL A 804 3.95 11.41 -27.36
N THR A 805 5.18 11.61 -26.91
CA THR A 805 6.17 10.52 -26.81
C THR A 805 5.70 9.46 -25.82
N ILE A 806 5.30 9.88 -24.62
CA ILE A 806 4.75 8.97 -23.59
C ILE A 806 3.52 8.23 -24.13
N ALA A 807 2.59 8.94 -24.77
CA ALA A 807 1.41 8.31 -25.37
C ALA A 807 1.77 7.30 -26.47
N ASN A 808 2.88 7.48 -27.18
CA ASN A 808 3.37 6.49 -28.13
C ASN A 808 3.99 5.27 -27.45
N ASP A 809 4.77 5.48 -26.40
CA ASP A 809 5.45 4.41 -25.66
C ASP A 809 4.43 3.47 -24.99
N PHE A 810 3.33 4.03 -24.48
CA PHE A 810 2.18 3.27 -23.97
C PHE A 810 1.20 2.78 -25.06
N GLY A 811 1.51 2.97 -26.35
CA GLY A 811 0.69 2.48 -27.46
C GLY A 811 -0.66 3.20 -27.65
N ILE A 812 -0.93 4.27 -26.92
CA ILE A 812 -2.16 5.07 -27.02
C ILE A 812 -2.20 5.80 -28.37
N VAL A 813 -1.05 6.32 -28.81
CA VAL A 813 -0.87 7.03 -30.07
C VAL A 813 0.03 6.23 -31.01
N LEU A 814 -0.50 5.87 -32.18
CA LEU A 814 0.25 5.12 -33.21
C LEU A 814 0.80 6.00 -34.35
N GLY A 815 0.33 7.25 -34.46
CA GLY A 815 0.64 8.13 -35.60
C GLY A 815 -0.14 7.78 -36.86
N TYR A 816 0.18 8.45 -37.95
CA TYR A 816 -0.37 8.20 -39.29
C TYR A 816 0.61 7.38 -40.13
N ASN A 817 0.13 6.83 -41.25
CA ASN A 817 0.92 5.98 -42.16
C ASN A 817 2.13 6.70 -42.78
N ASP A 818 2.17 8.03 -42.75
CA ASP A 818 3.30 8.85 -43.18
C ASP A 818 4.38 9.03 -42.10
N GLY A 819 4.19 8.45 -40.91
CA GLY A 819 5.12 8.54 -39.78
C GLY A 819 5.02 9.87 -39.01
N ALA A 820 3.98 10.68 -39.25
CA ALA A 820 3.70 11.92 -38.52
C ALA A 820 2.64 11.73 -37.43
N PHE A 821 2.65 12.62 -36.44
CA PHE A 821 1.62 12.73 -35.41
C PHE A 821 0.45 13.62 -35.86
N HIS A 822 0.70 14.68 -36.62
CA HIS A 822 -0.27 15.71 -37.03
C HIS A 822 -1.01 16.35 -35.85
N GLY A 823 -0.23 16.91 -34.91
CA GLY A 823 -0.75 17.39 -33.62
C GLY A 823 -1.76 18.54 -33.71
N ASP A 824 -1.63 19.42 -34.70
CA ASP A 824 -2.50 20.59 -34.88
C ASP A 824 -3.85 20.25 -35.54
N LEU A 825 -4.02 19.02 -36.04
CA LEU A 825 -5.29 18.62 -36.62
C LEU A 825 -6.35 18.41 -35.53
N GLU A 826 -7.56 18.87 -35.82
CA GLU A 826 -8.75 18.58 -35.04
C GLU A 826 -9.08 17.08 -35.09
N ILE A 827 -9.26 16.47 -33.92
CA ILE A 827 -9.52 15.04 -33.82
C ILE A 827 -10.99 14.69 -34.14
N THR A 828 -11.22 13.60 -34.85
CA THR A 828 -12.58 13.06 -35.02
C THR A 828 -13.01 12.24 -33.79
N ARG A 829 -14.31 12.06 -33.59
CA ARG A 829 -14.85 11.25 -32.50
C ARG A 829 -14.31 9.81 -32.52
N GLU A 830 -14.29 9.15 -33.68
CA GLU A 830 -13.76 7.78 -33.79
C GLU A 830 -12.25 7.70 -33.49
N GLN A 831 -11.47 8.75 -33.79
CA GLN A 831 -10.04 8.80 -33.46
C GLN A 831 -9.83 8.98 -31.95
N GLY A 832 -10.64 9.85 -31.32
CA GLY A 832 -10.64 10.02 -29.86
C GLY A 832 -11.02 8.74 -29.13
N MET A 833 -12.09 8.08 -29.56
CA MET A 833 -12.55 6.79 -29.04
C MET A 833 -11.48 5.70 -29.20
N ALA A 834 -10.77 5.64 -30.34
CA ALA A 834 -9.70 4.66 -30.49
C ALA A 834 -8.50 4.91 -29.57
N MET A 835 -8.14 6.16 -29.29
CA MET A 835 -7.11 6.46 -28.29
C MET A 835 -7.56 6.05 -26.88
N ILE A 836 -8.81 6.34 -26.51
CA ILE A 836 -9.38 5.97 -25.20
C ILE A 836 -9.55 4.46 -25.06
N TYR A 837 -9.89 3.74 -26.12
CA TYR A 837 -9.95 2.29 -26.11
C TYR A 837 -8.57 1.67 -25.88
N ARG A 838 -7.49 2.21 -26.48
CA ARG A 838 -6.13 1.75 -26.18
C ARG A 838 -5.73 2.05 -24.74
N SER A 839 -6.15 3.20 -24.21
CA SER A 839 -6.00 3.53 -22.79
C SER A 839 -6.77 2.56 -21.89
N PHE A 840 -7.99 2.17 -22.27
CA PHE A 840 -8.76 1.16 -21.57
C PHE A 840 -8.07 -0.21 -21.61
N GLN A 841 -7.48 -0.60 -22.74
CA GLN A 841 -6.69 -1.84 -22.86
C GLN A 841 -5.39 -1.82 -22.05
N LEU A 842 -4.80 -0.65 -21.82
CA LEU A 842 -3.66 -0.54 -20.90
C LEU A 842 -4.03 -0.93 -19.46
N ILE A 843 -5.30 -0.69 -19.07
CA ILE A 843 -5.83 -1.01 -17.75
C ILE A 843 -6.41 -2.43 -17.72
N ASN A 844 -7.10 -2.82 -18.80
CA ASN A 844 -7.79 -4.10 -18.97
C ASN A 844 -7.29 -4.83 -20.24
N PRO A 845 -6.08 -5.41 -20.21
CA PRO A 845 -5.43 -5.96 -21.41
C PRO A 845 -6.19 -7.15 -22.03
N GLU A 846 -6.95 -7.89 -21.23
CA GLU A 846 -7.74 -9.04 -21.67
C GLU A 846 -9.10 -8.63 -22.28
N ALA A 847 -9.49 -7.36 -22.19
CA ALA A 847 -10.78 -6.90 -22.66
C ALA A 847 -10.82 -6.89 -24.20
N SER A 848 -11.69 -7.74 -24.75
CA SER A 848 -11.92 -7.90 -26.19
C SER A 848 -13.40 -8.15 -26.47
N MET A 849 -13.83 -7.91 -27.71
CA MET A 849 -15.19 -8.24 -28.16
C MET A 849 -15.17 -9.15 -29.37
N SER A 850 -16.08 -10.11 -29.40
CA SER A 850 -16.34 -10.89 -30.62
C SER A 850 -17.01 -10.03 -31.69
N GLU A 851 -16.87 -10.43 -32.95
CA GLU A 851 -17.46 -9.72 -34.09
C GLU A 851 -18.99 -9.59 -33.97
N ASP A 852 -19.66 -10.60 -33.44
CA ASP A 852 -21.11 -10.59 -33.21
C ASP A 852 -21.52 -9.57 -32.15
N GLN A 853 -20.76 -9.46 -31.04
CA GLN A 853 -20.99 -8.45 -30.00
C GLN A 853 -20.77 -7.04 -30.54
N ILE A 854 -19.70 -6.83 -31.31
CA ILE A 854 -19.41 -5.54 -31.96
C ILE A 854 -20.58 -5.13 -32.87
N ASN A 855 -21.05 -6.06 -33.71
CA ASN A 855 -22.15 -5.80 -34.63
C ASN A 855 -23.46 -5.52 -33.89
N ALA A 856 -23.75 -6.25 -32.80
CA ALA A 856 -24.95 -6.04 -32.00
C ALA A 856 -24.99 -4.66 -31.35
N VAL A 857 -23.88 -4.22 -30.74
CA VAL A 857 -23.78 -2.88 -30.13
C VAL A 857 -23.93 -1.80 -31.19
N LEU A 858 -23.19 -1.89 -32.29
CA LEU A 858 -23.22 -0.86 -33.34
C LEU A 858 -24.55 -0.80 -34.09
N ALA A 859 -25.31 -1.90 -34.19
CA ALA A 859 -26.60 -1.93 -34.88
C ALA A 859 -27.66 -0.99 -34.26
N THR A 860 -27.46 -0.54 -33.03
CA THR A 860 -28.34 0.43 -32.35
C THR A 860 -28.23 1.84 -32.95
N TYR A 861 -27.15 2.14 -33.69
CA TYR A 861 -26.88 3.46 -34.27
C TYR A 861 -27.10 3.49 -35.78
N GLY A 862 -27.87 4.48 -36.24
CA GLY A 862 -28.25 4.61 -37.65
C GLY A 862 -27.11 4.99 -38.59
N ASP A 863 -25.97 5.46 -38.06
CA ASP A 863 -24.77 5.83 -38.82
C ASP A 863 -23.55 4.94 -38.50
N ALA A 864 -23.77 3.75 -37.95
CA ALA A 864 -22.73 2.77 -37.65
C ALA A 864 -21.89 2.36 -38.87
N ASP A 865 -22.46 2.42 -40.07
CA ASP A 865 -21.75 2.16 -41.33
C ASP A 865 -20.64 3.18 -41.64
N LYS A 866 -20.69 4.37 -41.02
CA LYS A 866 -19.66 5.40 -41.13
C LYS A 866 -18.47 5.19 -40.20
N VAL A 867 -18.58 4.30 -39.21
CA VAL A 867 -17.46 3.95 -38.32
C VAL A 867 -16.39 3.25 -39.15
N ALA A 868 -15.15 3.75 -39.12
CA ALA A 868 -14.08 3.10 -39.86
C ALA A 868 -13.86 1.66 -39.36
N PRO A 869 -13.48 0.70 -40.23
CA PRO A 869 -13.26 -0.69 -39.80
C PRO A 869 -12.30 -0.83 -38.61
N TRP A 870 -11.23 -0.04 -38.58
CA TRP A 870 -10.24 -0.03 -37.49
C TRP A 870 -10.77 0.54 -36.16
N ALA A 871 -11.90 1.24 -36.18
CA ALA A 871 -12.49 1.88 -35.01
C ALA A 871 -13.70 1.09 -34.46
N LYS A 872 -14.21 0.08 -35.17
CA LYS A 872 -15.47 -0.60 -34.80
C LYS A 872 -15.43 -1.21 -33.40
N GLU A 873 -14.39 -1.99 -33.09
CA GLU A 873 -14.23 -2.60 -31.77
C GLU A 873 -14.07 -1.53 -30.69
N ALA A 874 -13.24 -0.51 -30.94
CA ALA A 874 -13.05 0.58 -30.00
C ALA A 874 -14.36 1.29 -29.66
N VAL A 875 -15.15 1.65 -30.67
CA VAL A 875 -16.45 2.31 -30.48
C VAL A 875 -17.42 1.39 -29.73
N ALA A 876 -17.53 0.13 -30.15
CA ALA A 876 -18.44 -0.83 -29.52
C ALA A 876 -18.07 -1.11 -28.06
N MET A 877 -16.79 -1.32 -27.75
CA MET A 877 -16.32 -1.57 -26.39
C MET A 877 -16.63 -0.38 -25.50
N LEU A 878 -16.26 0.84 -25.92
CA LEU A 878 -16.47 2.02 -25.09
C LEU A 878 -17.95 2.31 -24.84
N ILE A 879 -18.84 1.96 -25.76
CA ILE A 879 -20.30 2.04 -25.55
C ILE A 879 -20.73 0.98 -24.54
N SER A 880 -20.28 -0.27 -24.72
CA SER A 880 -20.61 -1.38 -23.83
C SER A 880 -20.13 -1.16 -22.39
N GLN A 881 -19.06 -0.39 -22.20
CA GLN A 881 -18.52 -0.05 -20.89
C GLN A 881 -19.09 1.26 -20.32
N GLY A 882 -20.03 1.92 -21.02
CA GLY A 882 -20.58 3.22 -20.61
C GLY A 882 -19.55 4.37 -20.63
N ILE A 883 -18.39 4.17 -21.25
CA ILE A 883 -17.34 5.20 -21.35
C ILE A 883 -17.70 6.24 -22.40
N THR A 884 -18.33 5.82 -23.50
CA THR A 884 -18.78 6.72 -24.56
C THR A 884 -20.25 6.53 -24.89
N GLU A 885 -20.88 7.59 -25.36
CA GLU A 885 -22.28 7.64 -25.78
C GLU A 885 -22.35 8.27 -27.17
N GLY A 886 -23.42 7.95 -27.90
CA GLY A 886 -23.78 8.68 -29.12
C GLY A 886 -24.12 10.14 -28.82
N LYS A 887 -24.11 11.00 -29.85
CA LYS A 887 -24.67 12.36 -29.76
C LYS A 887 -26.19 12.34 -29.53
N SER A 888 -26.83 11.23 -29.87
CA SER A 888 -28.17 10.84 -29.45
C SER A 888 -28.25 9.32 -29.39
N GLU A 889 -29.38 8.77 -28.94
CA GLU A 889 -29.62 7.32 -28.85
C GLU A 889 -29.36 6.56 -30.17
N GLN A 890 -29.48 7.22 -31.33
CA GLN A 890 -29.31 6.59 -32.64
C GLN A 890 -28.19 7.21 -33.51
N LEU A 891 -27.37 8.12 -32.96
CA LEU A 891 -26.35 8.84 -33.73
C LEU A 891 -24.98 8.83 -33.03
N LEU A 892 -23.97 8.22 -33.65
CA LEU A 892 -22.57 8.26 -33.17
C LEU A 892 -21.81 9.49 -33.64
N ASP A 893 -22.05 9.92 -34.89
CA ASP A 893 -21.29 10.93 -35.61
C ASP A 893 -19.77 10.65 -35.59
N PRO A 894 -19.30 9.47 -36.07
CA PRO A 894 -17.92 9.03 -35.88
C PRO A 894 -16.89 9.92 -36.60
N LYS A 895 -17.30 10.57 -37.70
CA LYS A 895 -16.46 11.51 -38.46
C LYS A 895 -16.56 12.95 -37.95
N GLY A 896 -17.50 13.23 -37.06
CA GLY A 896 -17.65 14.53 -36.42
C GLY A 896 -16.41 14.90 -35.61
N LYS A 897 -16.20 16.22 -35.45
CA LYS A 897 -15.13 16.74 -34.61
C LYS A 897 -15.52 16.69 -33.13
N MET A 898 -14.55 16.39 -32.27
CA MET A 898 -14.75 16.29 -30.83
C MET A 898 -14.48 17.64 -30.16
N THR A 899 -15.33 18.06 -29.22
CA THR A 899 -15.12 19.27 -28.42
C THR A 899 -14.22 19.00 -27.21
N ARG A 900 -13.67 20.06 -26.61
CA ARG A 900 -12.91 19.96 -25.36
C ARG A 900 -13.75 19.43 -24.20
N ALA A 901 -15.04 19.78 -24.15
CA ALA A 901 -15.98 19.25 -23.17
C ALA A 901 -16.21 17.75 -23.33
N GLU A 902 -16.44 17.29 -24.56
CA GLU A 902 -16.57 15.85 -24.86
C GLU A 902 -15.30 15.08 -24.46
N ALA A 903 -14.11 15.64 -24.73
CA ALA A 903 -12.84 15.04 -24.35
C ALA A 903 -12.69 14.90 -22.82
N ALA A 904 -13.02 15.94 -22.05
CA ALA A 904 -12.95 15.91 -20.59
C ALA A 904 -13.92 14.88 -19.99
N ALA A 905 -15.16 14.84 -20.49
CA ALA A 905 -16.16 13.86 -20.07
C ALA A 905 -15.74 12.42 -20.40
N LEU A 906 -15.17 12.19 -21.58
CA LEU A 906 -14.72 10.87 -22.02
C LEU A 906 -13.57 10.33 -21.15
N ILE A 907 -12.62 11.20 -20.76
CA ILE A 907 -11.51 10.81 -19.88
C ILE A 907 -12.02 10.55 -18.47
N GLN A 908 -12.91 11.40 -17.93
CA GLN A 908 -13.51 11.15 -16.61
C GLN A 908 -14.23 9.80 -16.57
N ARG A 909 -15.05 9.52 -17.58
CA ARG A 909 -15.80 8.25 -17.67
C ARG A 909 -14.86 7.06 -17.79
N LEU A 910 -13.78 7.15 -18.58
CA LEU A 910 -12.75 6.11 -18.63
C LEU A 910 -12.20 5.85 -17.23
N LEU A 911 -11.73 6.88 -16.53
CA LEU A 911 -11.10 6.73 -15.22
C LEU A 911 -12.06 6.18 -14.16
N LYS A 912 -13.33 6.59 -14.17
CA LYS A 912 -14.37 6.05 -13.28
C LYS A 912 -14.76 4.61 -13.61
N ALA A 913 -15.00 4.31 -14.89
CA ALA A 913 -15.38 2.97 -15.34
C ALA A 913 -14.30 1.92 -15.02
N THR A 914 -13.02 2.33 -15.01
CA THR A 914 -11.89 1.48 -14.63
C THR A 914 -11.48 1.64 -13.16
N GLN A 915 -12.28 2.32 -12.32
CA GLN A 915 -12.04 2.50 -10.89
C GLN A 915 -10.68 3.12 -10.53
N LEU A 916 -10.08 3.88 -11.45
CA LEU A 916 -8.85 4.62 -11.20
C LEU A 916 -9.11 5.90 -10.41
N ILE A 917 -10.34 6.40 -10.48
CA ILE A 917 -10.90 7.48 -9.66
C ILE A 917 -12.34 7.13 -9.23
N ASP A 918 -12.85 7.87 -8.25
CA ASP A 918 -14.22 7.82 -7.74
C ASP A 918 -15.22 8.73 -8.48
#